data_AF-A0A812SL47-F1
#
_entry.id   AF-A0A812SL47-F1
#
_cell.length_a   1.000
_cell.length_b   1.000
_cell.length_c   1.000
_cell.angle_alpha   90.00
_cell.angle_beta   90.00
_cell.angle_gamma   90.00
#
_symmetry.space_group_name_H-M   'P 1'
#
loop_
_entity.id
_entity.type
_entity.pdbx_description
1 polymer ?
#
loop_
_entity_poly.entity_id
_entity_poly.type
_entity_poly.pdbx_seq_one_letter_code
_entity_poly.pdbx_strand_id
1 'polypeptide(L)'
;MVSELNDSTKLSNLQAECARLGCITFDLPAENATSGKVLWHAIKRFENLHKKHRPMIFKIGYTHNAMWRCTNSLYGYQHDKAKWSHMKVLYVSKEPFGPSMLEAALIARFEGTEGCRNIKSGGDTASCRAAIRTARNVVADVGRDQARCSGGLEALAKCSLYHSEQATRTLFAKKLKLSLPIPFTTVSVATNSEDSKVSILELQTLSLQSWVTFLLRSNNWHILAGLVRPDAQRSEKIWESWWNKFRRIEPNHPVYRMADENRLSLGRTAAIVLHGDEGRGRRRAPCMILSYHSVLGRGTNYGLESQKKAGVKKAYLKQKLNMKGHSYTTRFITAVLPRHLYLDGDKSFEALLEKIYDDAVFMINTGIEDQGKCYWVALIRTVGDWPFLVKSGHLDRSFANTVKKLNQVAKPICHLCEAGTDRIPFECIGTRHPAWAHTLNASSPFKSLPPAARVPHSPGRLPDHFAFDIFHTFHLGVGKHLMGSVIVLLSNQESGNVEVRLEKISAKYVSWCKATRRSALLSKITKDMISWSASTDYPKGGWYKATITTNMLEWAETCNPLGDPLLEKALSAVRIANKLFRILYAEDVWLSVERSNEAGQLASQFLRRYEQCAQLAHAQEKTLFTLQPKLHPFHHFAIDLLRAANGGYECLNPLVFSTQMSEDLVGRPSRLSRRVAPRLAVQRTLERYLQSAYSEWVNSGLLIETKRR
;
A
#
# COMPACT_ATOMS: atom_id res chain seq x y z
N MET A 1 -10.06 31.51 -2.96
CA MET A 1 -9.24 32.70 -3.31
C MET A 1 -8.23 32.34 -4.40
N VAL A 2 -8.70 32.06 -5.62
CA VAL A 2 -7.84 31.70 -6.76
C VAL A 2 -8.37 32.43 -8.00
N SER A 3 -8.23 33.75 -7.98
CA SER A 3 -8.27 34.64 -9.14
C SER A 3 -7.59 35.94 -8.70
N GLU A 4 -6.88 36.60 -9.62
CA GLU A 4 -6.29 37.95 -9.47
C GLU A 4 -4.94 38.07 -8.75
N LEU A 5 -3.88 37.74 -9.48
CA LEU A 5 -2.48 38.08 -9.16
C LEU A 5 -1.85 38.95 -10.27
N ASN A 6 -2.54 39.95 -10.81
CA ASN A 6 -1.92 40.95 -11.73
C ASN A 6 -1.76 42.32 -11.11
N ASP A 7 -1.72 42.38 -9.78
CA ASP A 7 -1.60 43.63 -9.05
C ASP A 7 -0.18 43.73 -8.51
N SER A 8 0.65 44.61 -9.08
CA SER A 8 2.01 44.91 -8.60
C SER A 8 2.00 45.20 -7.09
N THR A 9 0.89 45.77 -6.61
CA THR A 9 0.52 46.04 -5.23
C THR A 9 0.49 44.80 -4.32
N LYS A 10 0.12 43.60 -4.81
CA LYS A 10 0.07 42.39 -3.98
C LYS A 10 1.42 41.71 -3.81
N LEU A 11 2.28 41.73 -4.85
CA LEU A 11 3.64 41.21 -4.74
C LEU A 11 4.49 42.12 -3.84
N SER A 12 4.34 43.43 -3.97
CA SER A 12 5.00 44.39 -3.08
C SER A 12 4.54 44.24 -1.64
N ASN A 13 3.24 44.02 -1.39
CA ASN A 13 2.72 43.71 -0.05
C ASN A 13 3.32 42.42 0.52
N LEU A 14 3.37 41.33 -0.26
CA LEU A 14 3.98 40.07 0.18
C LEU A 14 5.48 40.25 0.46
N GLN A 15 6.19 41.01 -0.36
CA GLN A 15 7.61 41.34 -0.15
C GLN A 15 7.80 42.14 1.14
N ALA A 16 6.96 43.15 1.39
CA ALA A 16 7.01 43.97 2.60
C ALA A 16 6.69 43.17 3.88
N GLU A 17 5.72 42.26 3.83
CA GLU A 17 5.42 41.38 4.95
C GLU A 17 6.54 40.35 5.19
N CYS A 18 7.12 39.79 4.13
CA CYS A 18 8.25 38.88 4.24
C CYS A 18 9.53 39.58 4.75
N ALA A 19 9.74 40.85 4.39
CA ALA A 19 10.85 41.66 4.87
C ALA A 19 10.79 41.87 6.38
N ARG A 20 9.58 42.04 6.96
CA ARG A 20 9.37 42.13 8.41
C ARG A 20 9.82 40.89 9.18
N LEU A 21 9.90 39.71 8.54
CA LEU A 21 10.42 38.49 9.17
C LEU A 21 11.95 38.42 9.19
N GLY A 22 12.66 39.24 8.41
CA GLY A 22 14.13 39.28 8.33
C GLY A 22 14.81 38.06 7.70
N CYS A 23 14.13 36.91 7.59
CA CYS A 23 14.69 35.65 7.11
C CYS A 23 14.21 35.23 5.71
N ILE A 24 13.48 36.09 4.99
CA ILE A 24 12.97 35.82 3.63
C ILE A 24 13.43 36.94 2.70
N THR A 25 14.05 36.59 1.58
CA THR A 25 14.49 37.55 0.55
C THR A 25 13.99 37.13 -0.83
N PHE A 26 13.79 38.11 -1.70
CA PHE A 26 13.35 37.90 -3.08
C PHE A 26 14.49 38.27 -4.02
N ASP A 27 14.86 37.35 -4.91
CA ASP A 27 15.82 37.58 -5.99
C ASP A 27 15.14 37.07 -7.26
N LEU A 28 14.24 37.89 -7.80
CA LEU A 28 13.35 37.50 -8.90
C LEU A 28 13.99 37.83 -10.26
N PRO A 29 13.69 37.05 -11.31
CA PRO A 29 14.10 37.37 -12.66
C PRO A 29 13.38 38.64 -13.14
N ALA A 30 13.90 39.26 -14.21
CA ALA A 30 13.26 40.40 -14.84
C ALA A 30 11.80 40.11 -15.21
N GLU A 31 10.94 41.14 -15.17
CA GLU A 31 9.55 41.02 -15.58
C GLU A 31 9.47 40.50 -17.02
N ASN A 32 8.53 39.57 -17.26
CA ASN A 32 8.34 38.89 -18.55
C ASN A 32 9.55 38.06 -19.03
N ALA A 33 10.47 37.66 -18.14
CA ALA A 33 11.54 36.73 -18.48
C ALA A 33 11.01 35.40 -19.04
N THR A 34 11.64 34.91 -20.11
CA THR A 34 11.37 33.57 -20.66
C THR A 34 11.77 32.50 -19.66
N SER A 35 11.18 31.31 -19.75
CA SER A 35 11.45 30.22 -18.80
C SER A 35 12.93 29.86 -18.68
N GLY A 36 13.72 29.96 -19.75
CA GLY A 36 15.15 29.70 -19.72
C GLY A 36 15.92 30.78 -19.01
N LYS A 37 15.53 32.04 -19.21
CA LYS A 37 16.08 33.15 -18.43
C LYS A 37 15.74 33.02 -16.95
N VAL A 38 14.54 32.53 -16.61
CA VAL A 38 14.14 32.21 -15.23
C VAL A 38 15.01 31.08 -14.66
N LEU A 39 15.20 29.99 -15.40
CA LEU A 39 16.02 28.85 -14.99
C LEU A 39 17.48 29.27 -14.79
N TRP A 40 18.08 29.95 -15.77
CA TRP A 40 19.45 30.45 -15.70
C TRP A 40 19.66 31.45 -14.57
N HIS A 41 18.69 32.36 -14.36
CA HIS A 41 18.69 33.25 -13.20
C HIS A 41 18.73 32.45 -11.91
N ALA A 42 17.80 31.50 -11.72
CA ALA A 42 17.74 30.70 -10.50
C ALA A 42 19.01 29.87 -10.25
N ILE A 43 19.58 29.26 -11.31
CA ILE A 43 20.87 28.53 -11.26
C ILE A 43 21.98 29.47 -10.81
N LYS A 44 22.15 30.62 -11.49
CA LYS A 44 23.22 31.58 -11.20
C LYS A 44 23.10 32.15 -9.79
N ARG A 45 21.88 32.48 -9.35
CA ARG A 45 21.63 32.98 -7.99
C ARG A 45 21.94 31.93 -6.94
N PHE A 46 21.57 30.67 -7.18
CA PHE A 46 21.92 29.59 -6.28
C PHE A 46 23.43 29.33 -6.23
N GLU A 47 24.10 29.23 -7.38
CA GLU A 47 25.56 29.02 -7.45
C GLU A 47 26.34 30.12 -6.71
N ASN A 48 25.93 31.38 -6.87
CA ASN A 48 26.52 32.49 -6.15
C ASN A 48 26.28 32.38 -4.63
N LEU A 49 25.07 31.99 -4.22
CA LEU A 49 24.74 31.79 -2.80
C LEU A 49 25.57 30.65 -2.21
N HIS A 50 25.63 29.52 -2.90
CA HIS A 50 26.38 28.34 -2.49
C HIS A 50 27.88 28.64 -2.40
N LYS A 51 28.45 29.34 -3.39
CA LYS A 51 29.86 29.78 -3.38
C LYS A 51 30.15 30.70 -2.20
N LYS A 52 29.24 31.64 -1.90
CA LYS A 52 29.43 32.64 -0.83
C LYS A 52 29.34 32.03 0.57
N HIS A 53 28.50 31.02 0.77
CA HIS A 53 28.17 30.50 2.09
C HIS A 53 28.66 29.07 2.35
N ARG A 54 29.50 28.50 1.47
CA ARG A 54 30.04 27.15 1.68
C ARG A 54 30.96 27.12 2.91
N PRO A 55 30.84 26.09 3.79
CA PRO A 55 29.85 25.02 3.77
C PRO A 55 28.45 25.47 4.23
N MET A 56 27.42 25.12 3.46
CA MET A 56 26.02 25.36 3.83
C MET A 56 25.15 24.13 3.58
N ILE A 57 24.10 23.96 4.39
CA ILE A 57 23.01 23.05 4.05
C ILE A 57 21.94 23.81 3.27
N PHE A 58 21.31 23.17 2.29
CA PHE A 58 20.25 23.79 1.51
C PHE A 58 19.16 22.79 1.12
N LYS A 59 17.98 23.33 0.82
CA LYS A 59 16.86 22.59 0.28
C LYS A 59 16.14 23.44 -0.74
N ILE A 60 15.97 22.89 -1.94
CA ILE A 60 15.16 23.50 -3.00
C ILE A 60 13.72 23.03 -2.80
N GLY A 61 12.76 23.96 -2.87
CA GLY A 61 11.35 23.63 -2.69
C GLY A 61 10.44 24.68 -3.30
N TYR A 62 9.23 24.29 -3.69
CA TYR A 62 8.16 25.24 -4.03
C TYR A 62 7.10 25.33 -2.93
N THR A 63 6.45 26.48 -2.80
CA THR A 63 5.36 26.73 -1.84
C THR A 63 4.33 27.68 -2.44
N HIS A 64 3.09 27.61 -1.94
CA HIS A 64 2.02 28.53 -2.29
C HIS A 64 2.15 29.88 -1.56
N ASN A 65 2.87 29.91 -0.43
CA ASN A 65 3.14 31.13 0.33
C ASN A 65 4.48 30.95 1.09
N ALA A 66 5.42 31.87 0.85
CA ALA A 66 6.77 31.82 1.43
C ALA A 66 6.74 32.09 2.94
N MET A 67 5.94 33.06 3.37
CA MET A 67 5.77 33.42 4.77
C MET A 67 5.17 32.26 5.56
N TRP A 68 4.05 31.72 5.11
CA TRP A 68 3.43 30.53 5.70
C TRP A 68 4.43 29.37 5.75
N ARG A 69 5.19 29.14 4.67
CA ARG A 69 6.19 28.07 4.65
C ARG A 69 7.35 28.28 5.62
N CYS A 70 7.66 29.52 5.95
CA CYS A 70 8.73 29.84 6.88
C CYS A 70 8.25 29.73 8.34
N THR A 71 7.08 30.32 8.65
CA THR A 71 6.59 30.54 10.02
C THR A 71 5.57 29.53 10.52
N ASN A 72 5.08 28.60 9.67
CA ASN A 72 4.06 27.65 10.08
C ASN A 72 4.53 26.80 11.27
N SER A 73 3.75 26.77 12.36
CA SER A 73 4.12 26.08 13.61
C SER A 73 4.28 24.56 13.49
N LEU A 74 3.78 23.94 12.41
CA LEU A 74 3.83 22.48 12.18
C LEU A 74 4.87 22.07 11.14
N TYR A 75 5.05 22.86 10.08
CA TYR A 75 5.88 22.52 8.91
C TYR A 75 6.78 23.67 8.44
N GLY A 76 6.87 24.72 9.24
CA GLY A 76 7.62 25.93 8.98
C GLY A 76 9.12 25.70 9.10
N TYR A 77 9.88 26.28 8.18
CA TYR A 77 11.34 26.15 8.19
C TYR A 77 12.00 26.77 9.42
N GLN A 78 11.39 27.77 10.07
CA GLN A 78 11.88 28.33 11.34
C GLN A 78 11.90 27.30 12.48
N HIS A 79 11.03 26.29 12.42
CA HIS A 79 10.90 25.26 13.46
C HIS A 79 11.47 23.90 13.03
N ASP A 80 12.11 23.83 11.85
CA ASP A 80 12.74 22.61 11.35
C ASP A 80 14.00 22.29 12.14
N LYS A 81 14.30 20.98 12.32
CA LYS A 81 15.51 20.50 12.99
C LYS A 81 16.80 20.96 12.30
N ALA A 82 16.73 21.22 10.99
CA ALA A 82 17.84 21.74 10.22
C ALA A 82 18.18 23.20 10.56
N LYS A 83 17.35 23.91 11.33
CA LYS A 83 17.53 25.32 11.74
C LYS A 83 17.85 26.24 10.55
N TRP A 84 16.96 26.24 9.56
CA TRP A 84 17.13 27.03 8.34
C TRP A 84 17.25 28.53 8.69
N SER A 85 18.37 29.13 8.33
CA SER A 85 18.66 30.54 8.63
C SER A 85 17.99 31.51 7.66
N HIS A 86 17.79 31.11 6.41
CA HIS A 86 17.29 32.01 5.37
C HIS A 86 16.49 31.29 4.28
N MET A 87 15.44 31.93 3.78
CA MET A 87 14.69 31.53 2.60
C MET A 87 14.92 32.56 1.48
N LYS A 88 15.33 32.09 0.30
CA LYS A 88 15.45 32.93 -0.89
C LYS A 88 14.43 32.52 -1.95
N VAL A 89 13.55 33.43 -2.31
CA VAL A 89 12.52 33.25 -3.34
C VAL A 89 13.13 33.63 -4.69
N LEU A 90 13.29 32.62 -5.55
CA LEU A 90 13.95 32.77 -6.87
C LEU A 90 12.95 32.97 -8.01
N TYR A 91 11.69 32.61 -7.81
CA TYR A 91 10.65 32.71 -8.82
C TYR A 91 9.26 32.71 -8.18
N VAL A 92 8.36 33.55 -8.70
CA VAL A 92 6.95 33.62 -8.31
C VAL A 92 6.11 33.49 -9.58
N SER A 93 5.09 32.64 -9.54
CA SER A 93 4.16 32.45 -10.64
C SER A 93 2.74 32.32 -10.10
N LYS A 94 1.76 32.73 -10.92
CA LYS A 94 0.33 32.53 -10.63
C LYS A 94 -0.09 31.08 -10.77
N GLU A 95 0.67 30.31 -11.55
CA GLU A 95 0.39 28.91 -11.78
C GLU A 95 1.45 28.06 -11.06
N PRO A 96 1.06 26.95 -10.42
CA PRO A 96 1.94 26.19 -9.55
C PRO A 96 2.96 25.33 -10.30
N PHE A 97 2.86 25.19 -11.64
CA PHE A 97 3.66 24.25 -12.40
C PHE A 97 5.02 24.82 -12.80
N GLY A 98 5.12 26.08 -13.22
CA GLY A 98 6.40 26.74 -13.49
C GLY A 98 7.37 26.63 -12.31
N PRO A 99 6.95 26.99 -11.07
CA PRO A 99 7.74 26.79 -9.87
C PRO A 99 8.05 25.32 -9.56
N SER A 100 7.11 24.40 -9.82
CA SER A 100 7.31 22.95 -9.60
C SER A 100 8.31 22.34 -10.59
N MET A 101 8.33 22.82 -11.84
CA MET A 101 9.28 22.39 -12.88
C MET A 101 10.67 22.98 -12.62
N LEU A 102 10.72 24.26 -12.21
CA LEU A 102 11.95 24.91 -11.78
C LEU A 102 12.55 24.21 -10.55
N GLU A 103 11.70 23.82 -9.58
CA GLU A 103 12.11 23.00 -8.43
C GLU A 103 12.75 21.69 -8.90
N ALA A 104 12.07 20.93 -9.77
CA ALA A 104 12.60 19.66 -10.28
C ALA A 104 13.94 19.84 -11.03
N ALA A 105 14.05 20.87 -11.88
CA ALA A 105 15.26 21.16 -12.64
C ALA A 105 16.44 21.55 -11.74
N LEU A 106 16.19 22.39 -10.73
CA LEU A 106 17.22 22.79 -9.77
C LEU A 106 17.63 21.62 -8.87
N ILE A 107 16.68 20.78 -8.43
CA ILE A 107 17.01 19.57 -7.67
C ILE A 107 17.88 18.66 -8.53
N ALA A 108 17.49 18.34 -9.76
CA ALA A 108 18.26 17.47 -10.64
C ALA A 108 19.70 18.01 -10.90
N ARG A 109 19.88 19.33 -10.96
CA ARG A 109 21.20 19.95 -11.14
C ARG A 109 22.08 19.88 -9.89
N PHE A 110 21.50 20.10 -8.71
CA PHE A 110 22.26 20.25 -7.46
C PHE A 110 22.17 19.04 -6.53
N GLU A 111 21.44 17.99 -6.91
CA GLU A 111 21.44 16.70 -6.24
C GLU A 111 22.86 16.11 -6.24
N GLY A 112 23.29 15.59 -5.09
CA GLY A 112 24.67 15.15 -4.88
C GLY A 112 25.66 16.26 -4.49
N THR A 113 25.30 17.54 -4.59
CA THR A 113 26.11 18.64 -4.03
C THR A 113 26.13 18.56 -2.50
N GLU A 114 27.29 18.81 -1.89
CA GLU A 114 27.47 18.85 -0.44
C GLU A 114 26.45 19.78 0.23
N GLY A 115 25.77 19.28 1.27
CA GLY A 115 24.75 20.04 2.01
C GLY A 115 23.34 20.01 1.42
N CYS A 116 23.12 19.42 0.25
CA CYS A 116 21.79 19.24 -0.33
C CYS A 116 20.90 18.30 0.54
N ARG A 117 19.69 18.75 0.89
CA ARG A 117 18.71 17.99 1.71
C ARG A 117 17.48 17.53 0.91
N ASN A 118 17.52 17.61 -0.42
CA ASN A 118 16.48 17.05 -1.29
C ASN A 118 16.63 15.52 -1.40
N ILE A 119 15.54 14.77 -1.19
CA ILE A 119 15.52 13.29 -1.19
C ILE A 119 14.64 12.75 -2.35
N LYS A 120 13.96 13.65 -3.07
CA LYS A 120 13.09 13.33 -4.19
C LYS A 120 13.37 14.31 -5.32
N SER A 121 13.30 13.83 -6.54
CA SER A 121 13.57 14.55 -7.80
C SER A 121 12.55 15.66 -8.15
N GLY A 122 11.57 15.93 -7.28
CA GLY A 122 10.48 16.89 -7.57
C GLY A 122 9.52 16.40 -8.67
N GLY A 123 8.47 17.17 -8.98
CA GLY A 123 7.69 16.96 -10.22
C GLY A 123 6.60 15.87 -10.25
N ASP A 124 6.27 15.19 -9.14
CA ASP A 124 5.25 14.11 -9.02
C ASP A 124 3.80 14.49 -9.46
N THR A 125 3.58 15.68 -10.02
CA THR A 125 2.28 16.36 -10.14
C THR A 125 1.94 16.94 -11.52
N ALA A 126 2.81 16.85 -12.53
CA ALA A 126 2.55 17.47 -13.82
C ALA A 126 1.40 16.79 -14.61
N SER A 127 0.41 17.59 -15.05
CA SER A 127 -0.57 17.13 -16.04
C SER A 127 0.09 16.99 -17.42
N CYS A 128 -0.52 16.24 -18.35
CA CYS A 128 -0.06 16.17 -19.74
C CYS A 128 0.10 17.56 -20.36
N ARG A 129 -0.83 18.48 -20.08
CA ARG A 129 -0.76 19.88 -20.53
C ARG A 129 0.44 20.63 -19.96
N ALA A 130 0.76 20.40 -18.68
CA ALA A 130 1.92 20.99 -18.04
C ALA A 130 3.23 20.43 -18.60
N ALA A 131 3.31 19.11 -18.79
CA ALA A 131 4.47 18.45 -19.41
C ALA A 131 4.75 19.00 -20.82
N ILE A 132 3.72 19.22 -21.63
CA ILE A 132 3.85 19.86 -22.95
C ILE A 132 4.35 21.30 -22.83
N ARG A 133 3.77 22.11 -21.93
CA ARG A 133 4.22 23.51 -21.72
C ARG A 133 5.68 23.57 -21.34
N THR A 134 6.11 22.70 -20.43
CA THR A 134 7.51 22.65 -20.02
C THR A 134 8.40 22.18 -21.15
N ALA A 135 8.01 21.15 -21.89
CA ALA A 135 8.79 20.73 -23.05
C ALA A 135 8.95 21.88 -24.06
N ARG A 136 7.89 22.68 -24.31
CA ARG A 136 7.97 23.88 -25.18
C ARG A 136 8.95 24.90 -24.65
N ASN A 137 8.90 25.15 -23.34
CA ASN A 137 9.79 26.10 -22.68
C ASN A 137 11.24 25.63 -22.77
N VAL A 138 11.54 24.38 -22.40
CA VAL A 138 12.90 23.83 -22.48
C VAL A 138 13.42 23.83 -23.92
N VAL A 139 12.60 23.49 -24.92
CA VAL A 139 12.99 23.57 -26.35
C VAL A 139 13.29 25.01 -26.79
N ALA A 140 12.53 25.99 -26.29
CA ALA A 140 12.80 27.40 -26.56
C ALA A 140 14.11 27.85 -25.92
N ASP A 141 14.49 27.26 -24.78
CA ASP A 141 15.64 27.66 -23.98
C ASP A 141 16.97 27.04 -24.44
N VAL A 142 16.97 25.75 -24.78
CA VAL A 142 18.18 25.01 -25.21
C VAL A 142 18.38 25.00 -26.73
N GLY A 143 17.40 25.51 -27.48
CA GLY A 143 17.36 25.41 -28.94
C GLY A 143 16.92 24.02 -29.42
N ARG A 144 16.40 23.97 -30.66
CA ARG A 144 15.83 22.73 -31.23
C ARG A 144 16.87 21.63 -31.40
N ASP A 145 18.10 21.98 -31.75
CA ASP A 145 19.15 20.98 -32.02
C ASP A 145 19.57 20.24 -30.74
N GLN A 146 19.73 20.96 -29.62
CA GLN A 146 20.03 20.33 -28.34
C GLN A 146 18.83 19.56 -27.76
N ALA A 147 17.60 20.02 -28.02
CA ALA A 147 16.39 19.31 -27.62
C ALA A 147 16.10 18.04 -28.44
N ARG A 148 16.68 17.89 -29.63
CA ARG A 148 16.61 16.64 -30.41
C ARG A 148 17.42 15.53 -29.77
N CYS A 149 18.55 15.87 -29.14
CA CYS A 149 19.43 14.92 -28.45
C CYS A 149 18.77 14.25 -27.23
N SER A 150 17.67 14.81 -26.69
CA SER A 150 16.96 14.28 -25.51
C SER A 150 15.83 13.29 -25.82
N GLY A 151 15.83 12.68 -27.02
CA GLY A 151 15.08 11.44 -27.32
C GLY A 151 13.55 11.52 -27.31
N GLY A 152 12.96 12.72 -27.20
CA GLY A 152 11.50 12.90 -27.16
C GLY A 152 11.01 14.28 -26.73
N LEU A 153 11.90 15.14 -26.22
CA LEU A 153 11.57 16.47 -25.72
C LEU A 153 10.97 17.39 -26.80
N GLU A 154 11.57 17.46 -27.99
CA GLU A 154 11.04 18.24 -29.11
C GLU A 154 9.64 17.74 -29.54
N ALA A 155 9.45 16.41 -29.57
CA ALA A 155 8.17 15.81 -29.94
C ALA A 155 7.08 16.08 -28.88
N LEU A 156 7.44 16.11 -27.60
CA LEU A 156 6.55 16.48 -26.50
C LEU A 156 6.15 17.95 -26.58
N ALA A 157 7.09 18.84 -26.91
CA ALA A 157 6.81 20.27 -27.10
C ALA A 157 5.79 20.52 -28.22
N LYS A 158 5.87 19.75 -29.31
CA LYS A 158 4.96 19.84 -30.46
C LYS A 158 3.55 19.30 -30.20
N CYS A 159 3.32 18.61 -29.08
CA CYS A 159 1.99 18.09 -28.76
C CYS A 159 0.97 19.21 -28.52
N SER A 160 -0.31 18.94 -28.83
CA SER A 160 -1.41 19.90 -28.64
C SER A 160 -1.68 20.15 -27.16
N LEU A 161 -1.84 21.42 -26.74
CA LEU A 161 -2.29 21.76 -25.39
C LEU A 161 -3.78 21.49 -25.18
N TYR A 162 -4.57 21.55 -26.26
CA TYR A 162 -6.02 21.36 -26.22
C TYR A 162 -6.36 19.87 -26.02
N HIS A 163 -5.71 19.00 -26.80
CA HIS A 163 -5.82 17.54 -26.68
C HIS A 163 -4.61 16.91 -25.98
N SER A 164 -4.13 17.55 -24.91
CA SER A 164 -2.87 17.21 -24.25
C SER A 164 -2.77 15.75 -23.80
N GLU A 165 -3.81 15.16 -23.22
CA GLU A 165 -3.80 13.75 -22.81
C GLU A 165 -3.68 12.80 -24.00
N GLN A 166 -4.46 13.03 -25.06
CA GLN A 166 -4.40 12.20 -26.26
C GLN A 166 -3.07 12.33 -27.00
N ALA A 167 -2.54 13.55 -27.09
CA ALA A 167 -1.28 13.84 -27.76
C ALA A 167 -0.09 13.21 -27.01
N THR A 168 0.00 13.43 -25.69
CA THR A 168 1.05 12.79 -24.85
C THR A 168 0.94 11.28 -24.83
N ARG A 169 -0.28 10.71 -24.78
CA ARG A 169 -0.47 9.27 -24.90
C ARG A 169 0.08 8.74 -26.22
N THR A 170 -0.31 9.33 -27.34
CA THR A 170 0.16 8.91 -28.66
C THR A 170 1.68 8.99 -28.75
N LEU A 171 2.27 10.06 -28.21
CA LEU A 171 3.72 10.20 -28.16
C LEU A 171 4.37 9.11 -27.31
N PHE A 172 4.00 8.99 -26.03
CA PHE A 172 4.66 8.08 -25.09
C PHE A 172 4.39 6.61 -25.43
N ALA A 173 3.14 6.22 -25.66
CA ALA A 173 2.79 4.82 -25.89
C ALA A 173 3.12 4.36 -27.32
N LYS A 174 2.78 5.15 -28.35
CA LYS A 174 2.93 4.70 -29.75
C LYS A 174 4.27 5.06 -30.37
N LYS A 175 4.73 6.29 -30.20
CA LYS A 175 5.96 6.77 -30.87
C LYS A 175 7.24 6.42 -30.11
N LEU A 176 7.24 6.66 -28.79
CA LEU A 176 8.39 6.43 -27.92
C LEU A 176 8.40 5.05 -27.26
N LYS A 177 7.26 4.32 -27.28
CA LYS A 177 7.11 2.98 -26.68
C LYS A 177 7.46 2.94 -25.17
N LEU A 178 7.16 4.02 -24.44
CA LEU A 178 7.40 4.20 -23.00
C LEU A 178 6.21 3.74 -22.15
N SER A 179 5.61 2.61 -22.50
CA SER A 179 4.49 2.00 -21.79
C SER A 179 4.64 0.50 -21.88
N LEU A 180 4.27 -0.22 -20.81
CA LEU A 180 4.23 -1.67 -20.87
C LEU A 180 3.27 -2.10 -22.01
N PRO A 181 3.69 -2.99 -22.92
CA PRO A 181 2.92 -3.38 -24.10
C PRO A 181 1.87 -4.45 -23.75
N ILE A 182 1.03 -4.15 -22.76
CA ILE A 182 -0.03 -5.05 -22.27
C ILE A 182 -1.35 -4.59 -22.88
N PRO A 183 -2.03 -5.42 -23.69
CA PRO A 183 -3.29 -5.05 -24.32
C PRO A 183 -4.42 -4.93 -23.28
N PHE A 184 -5.37 -4.06 -23.56
CA PHE A 184 -6.61 -3.98 -22.78
C PHE A 184 -7.59 -5.07 -23.20
N THR A 185 -8.42 -5.48 -22.26
CA THR A 185 -9.60 -6.31 -22.50
C THR A 185 -10.85 -5.53 -22.07
N THR A 186 -11.90 -5.59 -22.88
CA THR A 186 -13.17 -4.90 -22.60
C THR A 186 -14.13 -5.84 -21.88
N VAL A 187 -14.79 -5.33 -20.84
CA VAL A 187 -15.94 -5.96 -20.18
C VAL A 187 -17.17 -5.11 -20.46
N SER A 188 -18.19 -5.72 -21.07
CA SER A 188 -19.44 -5.05 -21.41
C SER A 188 -20.47 -5.28 -20.31
N VAL A 189 -21.01 -4.20 -19.75
CA VAL A 189 -21.99 -4.24 -18.66
C VAL A 189 -23.29 -3.62 -19.14
N ALA A 190 -24.38 -4.38 -19.08
CA ALA A 190 -25.71 -3.85 -19.39
C ALA A 190 -26.18 -2.92 -18.26
N THR A 191 -26.46 -1.67 -18.60
CA THR A 191 -27.00 -0.65 -17.70
C THR A 191 -28.43 -0.30 -18.12
N ASN A 192 -29.35 -0.34 -17.15
CA ASN A 192 -30.73 0.12 -17.36
C ASN A 192 -30.70 1.66 -17.31
N SER A 193 -31.15 2.34 -18.37
CA SER A 193 -31.49 3.77 -18.26
C SER A 193 -32.92 3.94 -17.76
N GLU A 194 -33.21 5.09 -17.15
CA GLU A 194 -34.56 5.48 -16.69
C GLU A 194 -35.60 5.43 -17.84
N ASP A 195 -35.17 5.48 -19.10
CA ASP A 195 -36.02 5.48 -20.30
C ASP A 195 -36.24 4.09 -20.96
N SER A 196 -36.08 2.99 -20.22
CA SER A 196 -36.26 1.62 -20.75
C SER A 196 -35.33 1.21 -21.92
N LYS A 197 -34.28 2.01 -22.23
CA LYS A 197 -33.25 1.65 -23.20
C LYS A 197 -32.06 1.00 -22.50
N VAL A 198 -31.72 -0.23 -22.89
CA VAL A 198 -30.49 -0.88 -22.43
C VAL A 198 -29.29 -0.14 -23.02
N SER A 199 -28.46 0.42 -22.15
CA SER A 199 -27.17 1.01 -22.53
C SER A 199 -26.06 0.02 -22.16
N ILE A 200 -24.97 0.01 -22.94
CA ILE A 200 -23.81 -0.85 -22.64
C ILE A 200 -22.67 0.03 -22.15
N LEU A 201 -22.22 -0.22 -20.92
CA LEU A 201 -21.02 0.37 -20.37
C LEU A 201 -19.82 -0.53 -20.66
N GLU A 202 -18.84 -0.01 -21.39
CA GLU A 202 -17.59 -0.70 -21.67
C GLU A 202 -16.50 -0.35 -20.63
N LEU A 203 -16.07 -1.35 -19.87
CA LEU A 203 -15.01 -1.22 -18.86
C LEU A 203 -13.71 -1.82 -19.40
N GLN A 204 -12.65 -1.01 -19.40
CA GLN A 204 -11.31 -1.48 -19.79
C GLN A 204 -10.61 -2.16 -18.60
N THR A 205 -9.98 -3.30 -18.86
CA THR A 205 -9.25 -4.11 -17.89
C THR A 205 -7.91 -4.58 -18.46
N LEU A 206 -7.04 -5.11 -17.60
CA LEU A 206 -5.83 -5.83 -17.99
C LEU A 206 -5.99 -7.28 -17.54
N SER A 207 -6.19 -8.18 -18.50
CA SER A 207 -6.42 -9.60 -18.21
C SER A 207 -5.18 -10.27 -17.62
N LEU A 208 -5.41 -11.33 -16.83
CA LEU A 208 -4.31 -12.15 -16.31
C LEU A 208 -3.50 -12.77 -17.45
N GLN A 209 -4.17 -13.21 -18.51
CA GLN A 209 -3.57 -13.75 -19.73
C GLN A 209 -2.59 -12.75 -20.37
N SER A 210 -2.99 -11.47 -20.47
CA SER A 210 -2.14 -10.42 -21.04
C SER A 210 -0.91 -10.15 -20.19
N TRP A 211 -1.05 -10.16 -18.86
CA TRP A 211 0.08 -10.06 -17.95
C TRP A 211 1.05 -11.23 -18.10
N VAL A 212 0.55 -12.46 -18.09
CA VAL A 212 1.38 -13.67 -18.23
C VAL A 212 2.09 -13.69 -19.58
N THR A 213 1.38 -13.38 -20.67
CA THR A 213 1.96 -13.26 -22.01
C THR A 213 3.09 -12.24 -22.04
N PHE A 214 2.90 -11.07 -21.41
CA PHE A 214 3.94 -10.06 -21.29
C PHE A 214 5.15 -10.56 -20.48
N LEU A 215 4.92 -11.23 -19.35
CA LEU A 215 5.99 -11.79 -18.52
C LEU A 215 6.83 -12.82 -19.27
N LEU A 216 6.20 -13.70 -20.05
CA LEU A 216 6.91 -14.71 -20.85
C LEU A 216 7.71 -14.05 -21.97
N ARG A 217 7.06 -13.22 -22.80
CA ARG A 217 7.70 -12.55 -23.95
C ARG A 217 8.81 -11.58 -23.56
N SER A 218 8.77 -11.02 -22.35
CA SER A 218 9.83 -10.14 -21.83
C SER A 218 10.88 -10.89 -20.99
N ASN A 219 10.85 -12.22 -20.96
CA ASN A 219 11.73 -13.07 -20.15
C ASN A 219 11.74 -12.68 -18.66
N ASN A 220 10.55 -12.41 -18.12
CA ASN A 220 10.31 -11.95 -16.76
C ASN A 220 9.46 -12.91 -15.91
N TRP A 221 9.16 -14.12 -16.39
CA TRP A 221 8.41 -15.14 -15.62
C TRP A 221 9.02 -15.42 -14.24
N HIS A 222 10.35 -15.34 -14.14
CA HIS A 222 11.13 -15.60 -12.92
C HIS A 222 10.75 -14.69 -11.74
N ILE A 223 10.14 -13.52 -12.00
CA ILE A 223 9.69 -12.63 -10.92
C ILE A 223 8.57 -13.27 -10.09
N LEU A 224 7.73 -14.11 -10.71
CA LEU A 224 6.67 -14.83 -9.99
C LEU A 224 7.28 -15.85 -9.03
N ALA A 225 8.42 -16.44 -9.37
CA ALA A 225 9.17 -17.35 -8.48
C ALA A 225 10.05 -16.62 -7.45
N GLY A 226 9.98 -15.27 -7.37
CA GLY A 226 10.78 -14.49 -6.44
C GLY A 226 12.25 -14.32 -6.81
N LEU A 227 12.62 -14.62 -8.06
CA LEU A 227 13.97 -14.43 -8.54
C LEU A 227 14.21 -12.98 -8.99
N VAL A 228 15.47 -12.56 -8.95
CA VAL A 228 15.90 -11.24 -9.42
C VAL A 228 16.24 -11.28 -10.90
N ARG A 229 16.89 -12.37 -11.34
CA ARG A 229 17.31 -12.59 -12.74
C ARG A 229 16.61 -13.83 -13.30
N PRO A 230 16.44 -13.92 -14.63
CA PRO A 230 15.88 -15.10 -15.29
C PRO A 230 16.74 -16.34 -15.01
N ASP A 231 16.07 -17.43 -14.64
CA ASP A 231 16.65 -18.77 -14.45
C ASP A 231 15.50 -19.77 -14.53
N ALA A 232 15.22 -20.26 -15.74
CA ALA A 232 14.03 -21.07 -16.02
C ALA A 232 14.01 -22.37 -15.22
N GLN A 233 15.15 -23.10 -15.19
CA GLN A 233 15.26 -24.36 -14.45
C GLN A 233 15.06 -24.15 -12.96
N ARG A 234 15.63 -23.08 -12.39
CA ARG A 234 15.43 -22.78 -10.97
C ARG A 234 14.01 -22.34 -10.68
N SER A 235 13.38 -21.56 -11.55
CA SER A 235 11.97 -21.20 -11.41
C SER A 235 11.07 -22.44 -11.39
N GLU A 236 11.30 -23.41 -12.27
CA GLU A 236 10.55 -24.66 -12.29
C GLU A 236 10.70 -25.43 -10.98
N LYS A 237 11.93 -25.66 -10.52
CA LYS A 237 12.18 -26.35 -9.24
C LYS A 237 11.63 -25.61 -8.02
N ILE A 238 11.60 -24.29 -8.03
CA ILE A 238 11.00 -23.49 -6.96
C ILE A 238 9.50 -23.75 -6.89
N TRP A 239 8.79 -23.76 -8.03
CA TRP A 239 7.36 -24.00 -8.07
C TRP A 239 6.99 -25.45 -7.72
N GLU A 240 7.74 -26.44 -8.22
CA GLU A 240 7.58 -27.85 -7.79
C GLU A 240 7.71 -27.97 -6.28
N SER A 241 8.75 -27.36 -5.70
CA SER A 241 8.98 -27.36 -4.26
C SER A 241 7.85 -26.65 -3.50
N TRP A 242 7.31 -25.56 -4.02
CA TRP A 242 6.18 -24.85 -3.41
C TRP A 242 4.91 -25.71 -3.40
N TRP A 243 4.56 -26.33 -4.53
CA TRP A 243 3.38 -27.21 -4.64
C TRP A 243 3.52 -28.45 -3.75
N ASN A 244 4.71 -29.04 -3.64
CA ASN A 244 4.96 -30.17 -2.75
C ASN A 244 4.72 -29.82 -1.27
N LYS A 245 5.13 -28.62 -0.84
CA LYS A 245 4.85 -28.12 0.51
C LYS A 245 3.37 -27.78 0.69
N PHE A 246 2.76 -27.11 -0.30
CA PHE A 246 1.35 -26.74 -0.28
C PHE A 246 0.41 -27.95 -0.25
N ARG A 247 0.81 -29.08 -0.84
CA ARG A 247 0.05 -30.35 -0.80
C ARG A 247 -0.14 -30.88 0.63
N ARG A 248 0.74 -30.53 1.56
CA ARG A 248 0.57 -30.88 2.99
C ARG A 248 -0.53 -30.07 3.68
N ILE A 249 -0.79 -28.86 3.20
CA ILE A 249 -1.83 -27.97 3.74
C ILE A 249 -3.17 -28.24 3.07
N GLU A 250 -3.18 -28.38 1.74
CA GLU A 250 -4.39 -28.61 0.95
C GLU A 250 -4.25 -29.83 0.03
N PRO A 251 -4.20 -31.06 0.57
CA PRO A 251 -3.94 -32.26 -0.23
C PRO A 251 -4.97 -32.50 -1.35
N ASN A 252 -6.20 -32.02 -1.16
CA ASN A 252 -7.32 -32.20 -2.08
C ASN A 252 -7.48 -31.06 -3.10
N HIS A 253 -6.50 -30.16 -3.22
CA HIS A 253 -6.59 -29.08 -4.21
C HIS A 253 -6.57 -29.67 -5.65
N PRO A 254 -7.52 -29.29 -6.54
CA PRO A 254 -7.67 -29.94 -7.86
C PRO A 254 -6.43 -29.88 -8.77
N VAL A 255 -5.54 -28.91 -8.56
CA VAL A 255 -4.25 -28.78 -9.28
C VAL A 255 -3.43 -30.07 -9.26
N TYR A 256 -3.51 -30.87 -8.21
CA TYR A 256 -2.74 -32.10 -8.08
C TYR A 256 -3.28 -33.17 -9.01
N ARG A 257 -4.60 -33.34 -9.07
CA ARG A 257 -5.23 -34.23 -10.05
C ARG A 257 -4.91 -33.79 -11.47
N MET A 258 -4.97 -32.48 -11.76
CA MET A 258 -4.60 -31.95 -13.08
C MET A 258 -3.14 -32.25 -13.44
N ALA A 259 -2.23 -32.22 -12.47
CA ALA A 259 -0.83 -32.59 -12.68
C ALA A 259 -0.66 -34.10 -12.90
N ASP A 260 -1.34 -34.93 -12.09
CA ASP A 260 -1.28 -36.39 -12.19
C ASP A 260 -1.90 -36.89 -13.52
N GLU A 261 -2.89 -36.18 -14.05
CA GLU A 261 -3.50 -36.40 -15.38
C GLU A 261 -2.69 -35.79 -16.54
N ASN A 262 -1.48 -35.26 -16.29
CA ASN A 262 -0.63 -34.59 -17.28
C ASN A 262 -1.28 -33.39 -17.99
N ARG A 263 -2.31 -32.77 -17.39
CA ARG A 263 -2.96 -31.57 -17.93
C ARG A 263 -2.17 -30.28 -17.67
N LEU A 264 -1.32 -30.29 -16.66
CA LEU A 264 -0.41 -29.19 -16.35
C LEU A 264 0.91 -29.69 -15.73
N SER A 265 1.91 -28.82 -15.69
CA SER A 265 3.17 -29.07 -14.97
C SER A 265 3.27 -28.17 -13.74
N LEU A 266 3.44 -28.76 -12.55
CA LEU A 266 3.58 -28.00 -11.30
C LEU A 266 4.77 -27.03 -11.33
N GLY A 267 5.89 -27.40 -11.97
CA GLY A 267 7.04 -26.50 -12.12
C GLY A 267 6.76 -25.26 -12.96
N ARG A 268 5.83 -25.32 -13.90
CA ARG A 268 5.41 -24.17 -14.71
C ARG A 268 4.07 -23.58 -14.27
N THR A 269 3.59 -23.94 -13.09
CA THR A 269 2.34 -23.43 -12.52
C THR A 269 2.64 -22.46 -11.39
N ALA A 270 2.51 -21.15 -11.64
CA ALA A 270 2.70 -20.14 -10.60
C ALA A 270 1.45 -20.01 -9.72
N ALA A 271 1.64 -19.94 -8.39
CA ALA A 271 0.55 -19.61 -7.47
C ALA A 271 0.47 -18.09 -7.22
N ILE A 272 -0.72 -17.53 -7.41
CA ILE A 272 -1.00 -16.11 -7.22
C ILE A 272 -2.22 -15.89 -6.33
N VAL A 273 -2.40 -14.66 -5.89
CA VAL A 273 -3.62 -14.19 -5.23
C VAL A 273 -4.21 -12.99 -5.95
N LEU A 274 -5.53 -12.84 -5.83
CA LEU A 274 -6.27 -11.66 -6.25
C LEU A 274 -6.39 -10.73 -5.05
N HIS A 275 -6.01 -9.47 -5.22
CA HIS A 275 -6.16 -8.44 -4.22
C HIS A 275 -7.20 -7.41 -4.65
N GLY A 276 -8.04 -6.95 -3.72
CA GLY A 276 -8.88 -5.77 -3.91
C GLY A 276 -8.96 -4.87 -2.68
N ASP A 277 -8.99 -3.56 -2.92
CA ASP A 277 -9.14 -2.52 -1.89
C ASP A 277 -9.59 -1.18 -2.51
N GLU A 278 -10.14 -0.30 -1.69
CA GLU A 278 -10.61 1.03 -2.06
C GLU A 278 -9.60 2.14 -1.72
N GLY A 279 -8.97 2.68 -2.76
CA GLY A 279 -8.19 3.90 -2.63
C GLY A 279 -9.04 5.16 -2.77
N ARG A 280 -8.46 6.32 -2.43
CA ARG A 280 -9.14 7.62 -2.59
C ARG A 280 -8.95 8.16 -4.01
N GLY A 281 -10.01 8.21 -4.81
CA GLY A 281 -10.05 8.78 -6.15
C GLY A 281 -10.39 10.27 -6.21
N ARG A 282 -10.98 10.70 -7.34
CA ARG A 282 -11.39 12.10 -7.60
C ARG A 282 -12.38 12.58 -6.53
N ARG A 283 -12.23 13.82 -6.08
CA ARG A 283 -13.02 14.41 -4.98
C ARG A 283 -13.01 13.57 -3.68
N ARG A 284 -11.95 12.77 -3.46
CA ARG A 284 -11.83 11.81 -2.35
C ARG A 284 -12.89 10.70 -2.34
N ALA A 285 -13.65 10.53 -3.42
CA ALA A 285 -14.57 9.41 -3.58
C ALA A 285 -13.79 8.08 -3.66
N PRO A 286 -14.36 6.97 -3.19
CA PRO A 286 -13.72 5.67 -3.31
C PRO A 286 -13.40 5.27 -4.76
N CYS A 287 -12.34 4.50 -4.93
CA CYS A 287 -11.91 3.95 -6.20
C CYS A 287 -11.35 2.55 -5.94
N MET A 288 -12.11 1.53 -6.36
CA MET A 288 -11.72 0.14 -6.22
C MET A 288 -10.55 -0.15 -7.16
N ILE A 289 -9.51 -0.79 -6.61
CA ILE A 289 -8.32 -1.21 -7.36
C ILE A 289 -8.18 -2.72 -7.17
N LEU A 290 -8.16 -3.46 -8.27
CA LEU A 290 -7.94 -4.91 -8.27
C LEU A 290 -6.58 -5.22 -8.88
N SER A 291 -5.86 -6.16 -8.29
CA SER A 291 -4.52 -6.56 -8.77
C SER A 291 -4.17 -8.00 -8.41
N TYR A 292 -3.39 -8.65 -9.25
CA TYR A 292 -2.79 -9.95 -8.94
C TYR A 292 -1.40 -9.81 -8.33
N HIS A 293 -0.97 -10.80 -7.54
CA HIS A 293 0.44 -10.96 -7.20
C HIS A 293 0.80 -12.39 -6.85
N SER A 294 2.08 -12.73 -7.04
CA SER A 294 2.62 -14.02 -6.62
C SER A 294 2.63 -14.15 -5.09
N VAL A 295 2.46 -15.38 -4.61
CA VAL A 295 2.70 -15.77 -3.20
C VAL A 295 4.18 -15.75 -2.84
N LEU A 296 5.06 -15.87 -3.85
CA LEU A 296 6.50 -15.79 -3.71
C LEU A 296 7.02 -14.41 -4.12
N GLY A 297 8.16 -14.02 -3.54
CA GLY A 297 8.86 -12.80 -3.92
C GLY A 297 10.28 -12.78 -3.41
N ARG A 298 10.76 -11.61 -2.97
CA ARG A 298 12.19 -11.36 -2.69
C ARG A 298 12.53 -11.26 -1.20
N GLY A 299 11.56 -11.53 -0.33
CA GLY A 299 11.68 -11.50 1.12
C GLY A 299 11.24 -10.19 1.74
N THR A 300 11.61 -9.99 3.00
CA THR A 300 11.46 -8.75 3.75
C THR A 300 12.86 -8.16 3.99
N ASN A 301 12.97 -6.86 4.23
CA ASN A 301 14.29 -6.30 4.61
C ASN A 301 14.79 -6.90 5.94
N TYR A 302 13.89 -7.05 6.92
CA TYR A 302 14.23 -7.63 8.22
C TYR A 302 14.71 -9.08 8.12
N GLY A 303 14.02 -9.95 7.37
CA GLY A 303 14.41 -11.35 7.19
C GLY A 303 15.73 -11.51 6.44
N LEU A 304 15.98 -10.69 5.42
CA LEU A 304 17.27 -10.71 4.71
C LEU A 304 18.43 -10.25 5.62
N GLU A 305 18.22 -9.24 6.45
CA GLU A 305 19.21 -8.79 7.43
C GLU A 305 19.44 -9.83 8.52
N SER A 306 18.37 -10.43 9.05
CA SER A 306 18.42 -11.48 10.07
C SER A 306 19.21 -12.71 9.59
N GLN A 307 18.89 -13.21 8.40
CA GLN A 307 19.58 -14.35 7.77
C GLN A 307 21.05 -14.05 7.50
N LYS A 308 21.37 -12.81 7.06
CA LYS A 308 22.76 -12.38 6.87
C LYS A 308 23.54 -12.38 8.19
N LYS A 309 22.94 -11.86 9.27
CA LYS A 309 23.57 -11.84 10.62
C LYS A 309 23.79 -13.25 11.16
N ALA A 310 22.86 -14.17 10.91
CA ALA A 310 22.95 -15.56 11.34
C ALA A 310 23.86 -16.43 10.44
N GLY A 311 24.50 -15.87 9.40
CA GLY A 311 25.37 -16.63 8.51
C GLY A 311 24.64 -17.68 7.66
N VAL A 312 23.32 -17.57 7.49
CA VAL A 312 22.51 -18.55 6.77
C VAL A 312 22.87 -18.52 5.28
N LYS A 313 23.35 -19.66 4.76
CA LYS A 313 23.65 -19.81 3.33
C LYS A 313 22.38 -19.64 2.49
N LYS A 314 22.51 -18.99 1.34
CA LYS A 314 21.38 -18.77 0.41
C LYS A 314 20.97 -20.10 -0.22
N ALA A 315 19.84 -20.66 0.20
CA ALA A 315 19.28 -21.86 -0.41
C ALA A 315 19.02 -21.68 -1.92
N TYR A 316 19.24 -22.75 -2.68
CA TYR A 316 18.96 -22.77 -4.13
C TYR A 316 17.45 -22.58 -4.37
N LEU A 317 16.59 -23.34 -3.67
CA LEU A 317 15.12 -23.26 -3.75
C LEU A 317 14.54 -22.31 -2.71
N LYS A 318 15.00 -21.05 -2.70
CA LYS A 318 14.49 -20.04 -1.76
C LYS A 318 13.04 -19.68 -2.08
N GLN A 319 12.15 -19.72 -1.08
CA GLN A 319 10.75 -19.35 -1.21
C GLN A 319 10.45 -18.18 -0.28
N LYS A 320 10.75 -16.97 -0.73
CA LYS A 320 10.71 -15.75 0.10
C LYS A 320 9.37 -15.04 0.01
N LEU A 321 8.99 -14.31 1.07
CA LEU A 321 7.77 -13.48 1.09
C LEU A 321 7.77 -12.40 -0.02
N ASN A 322 6.59 -12.06 -0.55
CA ASN A 322 6.44 -11.02 -1.58
C ASN A 322 6.29 -9.60 -1.01
N MET A 323 7.30 -9.17 -0.24
CA MET A 323 7.32 -7.92 0.53
C MET A 323 8.46 -6.96 0.16
N LYS A 324 9.27 -7.30 -0.85
CA LYS A 324 10.43 -6.52 -1.28
C LYS A 324 10.43 -6.29 -2.78
N GLY A 325 10.68 -5.04 -3.16
CA GLY A 325 10.60 -4.56 -4.54
C GLY A 325 9.62 -3.39 -4.63
N HIS A 326 9.53 -2.79 -5.81
CA HIS A 326 8.56 -1.73 -6.06
C HIS A 326 7.18 -2.36 -6.36
N SER A 327 6.08 -1.75 -5.91
CA SER A 327 4.73 -2.30 -6.13
C SER A 327 4.38 -2.46 -7.62
N TYR A 328 4.79 -1.53 -8.49
CA TYR A 328 4.66 -1.68 -9.95
C TYR A 328 5.32 -2.91 -10.57
N THR A 329 6.31 -3.53 -9.92
CA THR A 329 7.02 -4.72 -10.42
C THR A 329 6.59 -6.01 -9.71
N THR A 330 5.74 -5.91 -8.69
CA THR A 330 5.35 -7.04 -7.83
C THR A 330 3.84 -7.19 -7.65
N ARG A 331 3.05 -6.19 -8.05
CA ARG A 331 1.59 -6.17 -8.03
C ARG A 331 1.09 -5.77 -9.42
N PHE A 332 0.32 -6.64 -10.06
CA PHE A 332 -0.12 -6.50 -11.44
C PHE A 332 -1.58 -6.03 -11.46
N ILE A 333 -1.81 -4.74 -11.72
CA ILE A 333 -3.18 -4.19 -11.74
C ILE A 333 -4.01 -4.89 -12.83
N THR A 334 -5.25 -5.27 -12.51
CA THR A 334 -6.18 -5.87 -13.46
C THR A 334 -7.39 -4.98 -13.73
N ALA A 335 -7.89 -4.26 -12.72
CA ALA A 335 -9.02 -3.36 -12.89
C ALA A 335 -8.95 -2.12 -11.99
N VAL A 336 -9.58 -1.04 -12.45
CA VAL A 336 -9.81 0.20 -11.72
C VAL A 336 -11.29 0.53 -11.87
N LEU A 337 -12.00 0.72 -10.77
CA LEU A 337 -13.42 1.04 -10.79
C LEU A 337 -13.74 2.21 -9.85
N PRO A 338 -14.00 3.43 -10.37
CA PRO A 338 -14.45 4.57 -9.57
C PRO A 338 -15.82 4.34 -8.93
N ARG A 339 -16.06 4.87 -7.72
CA ARG A 339 -17.30 4.65 -6.93
C ARG A 339 -18.60 4.80 -7.72
N HIS A 340 -18.72 5.86 -8.52
CA HIS A 340 -19.94 6.17 -9.27
C HIS A 340 -20.36 5.08 -10.28
N LEU A 341 -19.47 4.18 -10.70
CA LEU A 341 -19.80 3.10 -11.62
C LEU A 341 -20.37 1.85 -10.93
N TYR A 342 -20.38 1.82 -9.59
CA TYR A 342 -20.94 0.72 -8.79
C TYR A 342 -21.69 1.23 -7.55
N LEU A 343 -22.25 2.45 -7.62
CA LEU A 343 -23.13 2.96 -6.56
C LEU A 343 -24.43 2.15 -6.51
N ASP A 344 -25.02 1.90 -7.68
CA ASP A 344 -26.35 1.31 -7.82
C ASP A 344 -26.27 -0.11 -8.40
N GLY A 345 -26.58 -1.10 -7.56
CA GLY A 345 -26.78 -2.48 -7.97
C GLY A 345 -25.52 -3.32 -8.25
N ASP A 346 -24.31 -2.82 -7.95
CA ASP A 346 -23.02 -3.52 -8.05
C ASP A 346 -22.71 -4.26 -9.37
N LYS A 347 -23.54 -4.14 -10.41
CA LYS A 347 -23.43 -4.88 -11.70
C LYS A 347 -22.05 -4.75 -12.34
N SER A 348 -21.50 -3.53 -12.37
CA SER A 348 -20.16 -3.26 -12.91
C SER A 348 -19.06 -3.95 -12.11
N PHE A 349 -19.22 -4.03 -10.79
CA PHE A 349 -18.27 -4.70 -9.92
C PHE A 349 -18.33 -6.22 -10.11
N GLU A 350 -19.54 -6.79 -10.17
CA GLU A 350 -19.77 -8.21 -10.42
C GLU A 350 -19.25 -8.66 -11.78
N ALA A 351 -19.60 -7.96 -12.86
CA ALA A 351 -19.12 -8.28 -14.20
C ALA A 351 -17.59 -8.22 -14.32
N LEU A 352 -16.95 -7.29 -13.59
CA LEU A 352 -15.49 -7.24 -13.50
C LEU A 352 -14.91 -8.45 -12.76
N LEU A 353 -15.49 -8.82 -11.61
CA LEU A 353 -15.04 -9.99 -10.85
C LEU A 353 -15.25 -11.29 -11.65
N GLU A 354 -16.40 -11.46 -12.29
CA GLU A 354 -16.66 -12.60 -13.17
C GLU A 354 -15.57 -12.75 -14.23
N LYS A 355 -15.25 -11.67 -14.95
CA LYS A 355 -14.19 -11.69 -15.96
C LYS A 355 -12.82 -12.04 -15.37
N ILE A 356 -12.49 -11.48 -14.20
CA ILE A 356 -11.23 -11.73 -13.49
C ILE A 356 -11.11 -13.21 -13.11
N TYR A 357 -12.16 -13.80 -12.54
CA TYR A 357 -12.16 -15.21 -12.17
C TYR A 357 -12.19 -16.13 -13.38
N ASP A 358 -12.88 -15.77 -14.47
CA ASP A 358 -12.86 -16.52 -15.73
C ASP A 358 -11.46 -16.54 -16.36
N ASP A 359 -10.74 -15.42 -16.30
CA ASP A 359 -9.34 -15.39 -16.71
C ASP A 359 -8.47 -16.32 -15.85
N ALA A 360 -8.71 -16.39 -14.53
CA ALA A 360 -8.01 -17.31 -13.65
C ALA A 360 -8.34 -18.79 -13.95
N VAL A 361 -9.60 -19.10 -14.24
CA VAL A 361 -10.06 -20.43 -14.66
C VAL A 361 -9.42 -20.84 -15.99
N PHE A 362 -9.31 -19.92 -16.95
CA PHE A 362 -8.60 -20.17 -18.20
C PHE A 362 -7.11 -20.46 -17.93
N MET A 363 -6.46 -19.64 -17.10
CA MET A 363 -5.02 -19.76 -16.85
C MET A 363 -4.60 -21.06 -16.17
N ILE A 364 -5.48 -21.68 -15.37
CA ILE A 364 -5.20 -22.96 -14.73
C ILE A 364 -5.59 -24.16 -15.60
N ASN A 365 -6.65 -24.06 -16.41
CA ASN A 365 -7.12 -25.16 -17.26
C ASN A 365 -6.38 -25.26 -18.60
N THR A 366 -6.00 -24.11 -19.17
CA THR A 366 -5.42 -24.01 -20.52
C THR A 366 -3.97 -23.55 -20.47
N GLY A 367 -3.69 -22.50 -19.70
CA GLY A 367 -2.36 -21.88 -19.64
C GLY A 367 -2.03 -21.02 -20.87
N ILE A 368 -0.77 -20.60 -20.97
CA ILE A 368 -0.21 -19.84 -22.10
C ILE A 368 1.02 -20.57 -22.63
N GLU A 369 1.05 -20.82 -23.93
CA GLU A 369 2.20 -21.38 -24.62
C GLU A 369 3.21 -20.28 -24.99
N ASP A 370 4.48 -20.53 -24.69
CA ASP A 370 5.62 -19.72 -25.12
C ASP A 370 6.81 -20.63 -25.40
N GLN A 371 7.40 -20.51 -26.60
CA GLN A 371 8.57 -21.29 -27.04
C GLN A 371 8.44 -22.81 -26.85
N GLY A 372 7.28 -23.37 -27.22
CA GLY A 372 7.00 -24.81 -27.13
C GLY A 372 6.79 -25.34 -25.70
N LYS A 373 6.66 -24.45 -24.70
CA LYS A 373 6.31 -24.81 -23.32
C LYS A 373 5.03 -24.10 -22.91
N CYS A 374 4.13 -24.83 -22.26
CA CYS A 374 2.96 -24.22 -21.63
C CYS A 374 3.23 -23.84 -20.17
N TYR A 375 2.70 -22.68 -19.77
CA TYR A 375 2.78 -22.09 -18.44
C TYR A 375 1.39 -21.81 -17.89
N TRP A 376 1.16 -22.16 -16.62
CA TRP A 376 -0.13 -22.03 -15.95
C TRP A 376 -0.04 -21.08 -14.76
N VAL A 377 -1.19 -20.57 -14.35
CA VAL A 377 -1.31 -19.77 -13.13
C VAL A 377 -2.50 -20.25 -12.33
N ALA A 378 -2.26 -20.61 -11.07
CA ALA A 378 -3.29 -20.98 -10.10
C ALA A 378 -3.61 -19.78 -9.21
N LEU A 379 -4.85 -19.29 -9.27
CA LEU A 379 -5.36 -18.31 -8.31
C LEU A 379 -5.78 -19.04 -7.03
N ILE A 380 -4.93 -18.99 -6.00
CA ILE A 380 -5.18 -19.80 -4.79
C ILE A 380 -6.10 -19.10 -3.79
N ARG A 381 -6.10 -17.77 -3.75
CA ARG A 381 -6.86 -16.95 -2.78
C ARG A 381 -7.25 -15.58 -3.34
N THR A 382 -8.32 -15.03 -2.78
CA THR A 382 -8.68 -13.62 -2.81
C THR A 382 -8.39 -12.99 -1.45
N VAL A 383 -7.67 -11.86 -1.46
CA VAL A 383 -7.20 -11.12 -0.29
C VAL A 383 -7.63 -9.65 -0.38
N GLY A 384 -7.75 -9.00 0.76
CA GLY A 384 -8.16 -7.60 0.85
C GLY A 384 -8.67 -7.31 2.25
N ASP A 385 -9.16 -6.10 2.46
CA ASP A 385 -9.84 -5.80 3.71
C ASP A 385 -11.13 -6.64 3.84
N TRP A 386 -11.59 -6.85 5.07
CA TRP A 386 -12.76 -7.71 5.31
C TRP A 386 -14.03 -7.22 4.56
N PRO A 387 -14.34 -5.91 4.48
CA PRO A 387 -15.40 -5.40 3.61
C PRO A 387 -15.27 -5.84 2.15
N PHE A 388 -14.08 -5.78 1.55
CA PHE A 388 -13.85 -6.27 0.20
C PHE A 388 -14.10 -7.78 0.09
N LEU A 389 -13.64 -8.58 1.06
CA LEU A 389 -13.88 -10.03 1.06
C LEU A 389 -15.38 -10.35 1.15
N VAL A 390 -16.12 -9.62 2.00
CA VAL A 390 -17.59 -9.77 2.12
C VAL A 390 -18.28 -9.48 0.80
N LYS A 391 -17.88 -8.40 0.15
CA LYS A 391 -18.45 -8.00 -1.13
C LYS A 391 -18.10 -8.99 -2.24
N SER A 392 -16.81 -9.25 -2.46
CA SER A 392 -16.33 -10.12 -3.55
C SER A 392 -16.69 -11.59 -3.38
N GLY A 393 -16.92 -12.03 -2.14
CA GLY A 393 -17.31 -13.39 -1.83
C GLY A 393 -18.80 -13.59 -1.64
N HIS A 394 -19.64 -12.56 -1.81
CA HIS A 394 -21.08 -12.64 -1.49
C HIS A 394 -21.34 -13.20 -0.09
N LEU A 395 -20.50 -12.82 0.88
CA LEU A 395 -20.55 -13.39 2.24
C LEU A 395 -21.74 -12.82 3.01
N ASP A 396 -22.49 -13.69 3.69
CA ASP A 396 -23.52 -13.30 4.66
C ASP A 396 -22.94 -13.08 6.06
N ARG A 397 -21.73 -13.62 6.30
CA ARG A 397 -21.02 -13.51 7.59
C ARG A 397 -19.98 -12.39 7.52
N SER A 398 -20.08 -11.43 8.43
CA SER A 398 -19.11 -10.34 8.54
C SER A 398 -19.07 -9.75 9.95
N PHE A 399 -18.06 -8.93 10.24
CA PHE A 399 -18.04 -8.13 11.47
C PHE A 399 -19.25 -7.20 11.62
N ALA A 400 -20.00 -6.90 10.55
CA ALA A 400 -21.21 -6.08 10.66
C ALA A 400 -22.35 -6.82 11.39
N ASN A 401 -22.25 -8.15 11.51
CA ASN A 401 -23.21 -9.01 12.19
C ASN A 401 -23.05 -9.00 13.72
N THR A 402 -22.05 -8.31 14.26
CA THR A 402 -21.93 -8.13 15.72
C THR A 402 -23.23 -7.58 16.30
N VAL A 403 -23.59 -8.08 17.48
CA VAL A 403 -24.70 -7.58 18.28
C VAL A 403 -24.42 -6.12 18.66
N LYS A 404 -25.36 -5.22 18.33
CA LYS A 404 -25.28 -3.77 18.63
C LYS A 404 -26.34 -3.31 19.63
N LYS A 405 -27.30 -4.18 19.94
CA LYS A 405 -28.43 -3.92 20.84
C LYS A 405 -28.65 -5.14 21.73
N LEU A 406 -29.09 -4.92 22.97
CA LEU A 406 -29.24 -5.98 23.98
C LEU A 406 -30.08 -7.19 23.51
N ASN A 407 -31.17 -6.93 22.75
CA ASN A 407 -32.11 -7.97 22.31
C ASN A 407 -31.93 -8.38 20.83
N GLN A 408 -30.78 -8.05 20.21
CA GLN A 408 -30.52 -8.43 18.81
C GLN A 408 -30.02 -9.88 18.76
N VAL A 409 -30.65 -10.70 17.93
CA VAL A 409 -30.21 -12.09 17.67
C VAL A 409 -28.77 -12.10 17.16
N ALA A 410 -27.91 -12.85 17.85
CA ALA A 410 -26.51 -13.02 17.48
C ALA A 410 -26.38 -13.84 16.20
N LYS A 411 -25.67 -13.30 15.21
CA LYS A 411 -25.43 -13.93 13.91
C LYS A 411 -23.94 -14.24 13.74
N PRO A 412 -23.57 -15.33 13.05
CA PRO A 412 -22.17 -15.62 12.76
C PRO A 412 -21.47 -14.44 12.08
N ILE A 413 -20.27 -14.11 12.55
CA ILE A 413 -19.45 -13.00 12.03
C ILE A 413 -18.35 -13.48 11.08
N CYS A 414 -17.88 -14.72 11.23
CA CYS A 414 -16.73 -15.26 10.49
C CYS A 414 -17.20 -16.05 9.28
N HIS A 415 -16.59 -15.85 8.11
CA HIS A 415 -16.92 -16.67 6.95
C HIS A 415 -16.28 -18.07 6.97
N LEU A 416 -15.28 -18.30 7.82
CA LEU A 416 -14.63 -19.61 7.93
C LEU A 416 -15.31 -20.55 8.93
N CYS A 417 -16.09 -20.03 9.88
CA CYS A 417 -16.70 -20.80 10.96
C CYS A 417 -18.02 -20.17 11.46
N GLU A 418 -18.58 -20.68 12.55
CA GLU A 418 -19.85 -20.21 13.12
C GLU A 418 -19.70 -19.24 14.31
N ALA A 419 -18.49 -18.71 14.52
CA ALA A 419 -18.22 -17.75 15.59
C ALA A 419 -19.08 -16.49 15.48
N GLY A 420 -19.57 -16.00 16.62
CA GLY A 420 -20.42 -14.82 16.78
C GLY A 420 -21.88 -15.10 17.08
N THR A 421 -22.25 -16.37 17.27
CA THR A 421 -23.55 -16.77 17.83
C THR A 421 -23.47 -16.90 19.35
N ASP A 422 -24.61 -16.96 20.04
CA ASP A 422 -24.65 -17.14 21.49
C ASP A 422 -23.97 -18.45 21.95
N ARG A 423 -24.04 -19.50 21.11
CA ARG A 423 -23.41 -20.80 21.38
C ARG A 423 -21.91 -20.80 21.12
N ILE A 424 -21.45 -19.96 20.20
CA ILE A 424 -20.06 -19.91 19.75
C ILE A 424 -19.62 -18.44 19.75
N PRO A 425 -19.44 -17.82 20.93
CA PRO A 425 -19.03 -16.43 21.02
C PRO A 425 -17.66 -16.22 20.38
N PHE A 426 -17.50 -15.12 19.63
CA PHE A 426 -16.22 -14.80 18.99
C PHE A 426 -15.22 -14.19 19.98
N GLU A 427 -15.72 -13.69 21.11
CA GLU A 427 -15.03 -13.00 22.18
C GLU A 427 -14.17 -13.93 23.04
N CYS A 428 -14.42 -15.25 23.00
CA CYS A 428 -13.63 -16.28 23.69
C CYS A 428 -12.26 -16.51 23.01
N ILE A 429 -11.35 -15.56 23.22
CA ILE A 429 -10.05 -15.51 22.54
C ILE A 429 -8.89 -16.03 23.39
N GLY A 430 -9.05 -16.21 24.70
CA GLY A 430 -7.98 -16.69 25.58
C GLY A 430 -7.65 -18.19 25.49
N THR A 431 -8.45 -18.99 24.80
CA THR A 431 -8.25 -20.44 24.72
C THR A 431 -7.40 -20.86 23.52
N ARG A 432 -6.75 -22.04 23.60
CA ARG A 432 -6.11 -22.72 22.45
C ARG A 432 -7.03 -23.77 21.81
N HIS A 433 -8.17 -24.04 22.43
CA HIS A 433 -9.16 -25.00 21.96
C HIS A 433 -10.51 -24.29 21.84
N PRO A 434 -10.64 -23.31 20.92
CA PRO A 434 -11.86 -22.55 20.80
C PRO A 434 -12.99 -23.42 20.24
N ALA A 435 -14.21 -23.18 20.73
CA ALA A 435 -15.41 -23.85 20.23
C ALA A 435 -15.57 -23.66 18.71
N TRP A 436 -15.29 -22.48 18.16
CA TRP A 436 -15.42 -22.28 16.71
C TRP A 436 -14.53 -23.19 15.84
N ALA A 437 -13.48 -23.81 16.39
CA ALA A 437 -12.58 -24.65 15.60
C ALA A 437 -13.26 -25.90 15.04
N HIS A 438 -14.28 -26.44 15.71
CA HIS A 438 -15.03 -27.60 15.21
C HIS A 438 -16.11 -27.23 14.19
N THR A 439 -16.38 -25.93 13.99
CA THR A 439 -17.37 -25.45 13.00
C THR A 439 -16.73 -24.88 11.74
N LEU A 440 -15.41 -25.07 11.57
CA LEU A 440 -14.69 -24.67 10.37
C LEU A 440 -15.31 -25.33 9.13
N ASN A 441 -15.74 -24.51 8.18
CA ASN A 441 -16.40 -24.95 6.94
C ASN A 441 -17.63 -25.86 7.13
N ALA A 442 -18.25 -25.87 8.32
CA ALA A 442 -19.39 -26.74 8.64
C ALA A 442 -20.69 -26.30 7.95
N SER A 443 -20.82 -25.01 7.64
CA SER A 443 -22.02 -24.43 7.03
C SER A 443 -21.65 -23.31 6.05
N SER A 444 -22.46 -23.12 5.01
CA SER A 444 -22.20 -22.11 3.98
C SER A 444 -22.22 -20.69 4.56
N PRO A 445 -21.19 -19.86 4.32
CA PRO A 445 -21.18 -18.45 4.68
C PRO A 445 -21.73 -17.54 3.57
N PHE A 446 -22.22 -18.10 2.46
CA PHE A 446 -22.53 -17.38 1.23
C PHE A 446 -24.02 -17.04 1.10
N LYS A 447 -24.35 -15.81 0.71
CA LYS A 447 -25.70 -15.40 0.30
C LYS A 447 -26.09 -16.03 -1.03
N SER A 448 -25.13 -16.05 -1.95
CA SER A 448 -25.17 -16.63 -3.28
C SER A 448 -23.78 -17.13 -3.62
N LEU A 449 -23.67 -18.09 -4.54
CA LEU A 449 -22.35 -18.56 -4.96
C LEU A 449 -21.60 -17.44 -5.67
N PRO A 450 -20.42 -17.01 -5.17
CA PRO A 450 -19.64 -15.98 -5.83
C PRO A 450 -19.00 -16.53 -7.11
N PRO A 451 -18.61 -15.67 -8.08
CA PRO A 451 -17.89 -16.11 -9.27
C PRO A 451 -16.58 -16.88 -8.96
N ALA A 452 -15.98 -16.61 -7.81
CA ALA A 452 -14.83 -17.34 -7.28
C ALA A 452 -15.06 -18.85 -7.13
N ALA A 453 -16.32 -19.31 -7.02
CA ALA A 453 -16.68 -20.73 -6.94
C ALA A 453 -16.24 -21.52 -8.19
N ARG A 454 -16.02 -20.85 -9.33
CA ARG A 454 -15.51 -21.49 -10.56
C ARG A 454 -14.00 -21.77 -10.50
N VAL A 455 -13.26 -21.05 -9.67
CA VAL A 455 -11.81 -21.23 -9.52
C VAL A 455 -11.55 -22.55 -8.79
N PRO A 456 -10.61 -23.39 -9.24
CA PRO A 456 -10.27 -24.62 -8.53
C PRO A 456 -9.92 -24.37 -7.06
N HIS A 457 -10.63 -25.05 -6.17
CA HIS A 457 -10.43 -25.02 -4.72
C HIS A 457 -10.75 -26.41 -4.15
N SER A 458 -10.29 -26.69 -2.93
CA SER A 458 -10.58 -27.97 -2.27
C SER A 458 -12.10 -28.11 -2.03
N PRO A 459 -12.70 -29.28 -2.30
CA PRO A 459 -14.14 -29.50 -2.08
C PRO A 459 -14.58 -29.14 -0.66
N GLY A 460 -15.71 -28.42 -0.54
CA GLY A 460 -16.24 -27.95 0.75
C GLY A 460 -15.45 -26.81 1.41
N ARG A 461 -14.39 -26.31 0.77
CA ARG A 461 -13.48 -25.28 1.33
C ARG A 461 -13.47 -23.99 0.54
N LEU A 462 -14.55 -23.67 -0.19
CA LEU A 462 -14.70 -22.38 -0.87
C LEU A 462 -14.50 -21.18 0.07
N PRO A 463 -14.96 -21.19 1.34
CA PRO A 463 -14.72 -20.06 2.26
C PRO A 463 -13.24 -19.73 2.45
N ASP A 464 -12.37 -20.75 2.44
CA ASP A 464 -10.93 -20.57 2.59
C ASP A 464 -10.32 -19.77 1.43
N HIS A 465 -10.98 -19.72 0.27
CA HIS A 465 -10.54 -18.89 -0.86
C HIS A 465 -10.44 -17.41 -0.47
N PHE A 466 -11.27 -16.94 0.45
CA PHE A 466 -11.27 -15.56 0.93
C PHE A 466 -10.38 -15.44 2.18
N ALA A 467 -9.09 -15.21 1.98
CA ALA A 467 -8.12 -15.25 3.07
C ALA A 467 -8.11 -13.93 3.86
N PHE A 468 -8.19 -14.05 5.19
CA PHE A 468 -7.93 -12.92 6.09
C PHE A 468 -6.50 -12.42 5.93
N ASP A 469 -6.34 -11.11 5.93
CA ASP A 469 -5.02 -10.49 5.93
C ASP A 469 -4.61 -10.04 7.35
N ILE A 470 -3.41 -10.42 7.78
CA ILE A 470 -2.92 -10.09 9.12
C ILE A 470 -2.68 -8.59 9.30
N PHE A 471 -2.53 -7.84 8.21
CA PHE A 471 -2.27 -6.41 8.24
C PHE A 471 -3.47 -5.58 8.68
N HIS A 472 -4.63 -5.75 8.06
CA HIS A 472 -5.87 -5.11 8.49
C HIS A 472 -6.42 -5.71 9.77
N THR A 473 -6.16 -7.01 10.01
CA THR A 473 -6.55 -7.68 11.25
C THR A 473 -5.80 -7.10 12.45
N PHE A 474 -4.47 -7.02 12.39
CA PHE A 474 -3.66 -6.55 13.51
C PHE A 474 -3.25 -5.07 13.38
N HIS A 475 -2.41 -4.71 12.42
CA HIS A 475 -1.79 -3.38 12.38
C HIS A 475 -2.81 -2.24 12.17
N LEU A 476 -3.83 -2.42 11.32
CA LEU A 476 -4.95 -1.47 11.17
C LEU A 476 -6.19 -1.85 12.00
N GLY A 477 -6.10 -2.91 12.82
CA GLY A 477 -7.18 -3.43 13.63
C GLY A 477 -6.78 -3.54 15.10
N VAL A 478 -6.51 -4.75 15.57
CA VAL A 478 -6.21 -5.08 16.98
C VAL A 478 -5.15 -4.17 17.61
N GLY A 479 -4.04 -3.95 16.91
CA GLY A 479 -2.95 -3.10 17.39
C GLY A 479 -3.37 -1.64 17.63
N LYS A 480 -4.34 -1.10 16.88
CA LYS A 480 -4.84 0.27 17.12
C LYS A 480 -5.64 0.38 18.41
N HIS A 481 -6.43 -0.64 18.74
CA HIS A 481 -7.22 -0.69 19.97
C HIS A 481 -6.33 -0.94 21.19
N LEU A 482 -5.37 -1.86 21.05
CA LEU A 482 -4.33 -2.09 22.06
C LEU A 482 -3.57 -0.80 22.37
N MET A 483 -3.02 -0.14 21.34
CA MET A 483 -2.24 1.08 21.55
C MET A 483 -3.08 2.25 22.04
N GLY A 484 -4.34 2.38 21.62
CA GLY A 484 -5.24 3.39 22.17
C GLY A 484 -5.37 3.26 23.69
N SER A 485 -5.61 2.03 24.17
CA SER A 485 -5.73 1.75 25.61
C SER A 485 -4.40 1.90 26.36
N VAL A 486 -3.29 1.43 25.79
CA VAL A 486 -1.95 1.57 26.37
C VAL A 486 -1.54 3.04 26.52
N ILE A 487 -1.85 3.89 25.53
CA ILE A 487 -1.56 5.33 25.61
C ILE A 487 -2.32 5.98 26.75
N VAL A 488 -3.60 5.64 26.96
CA VAL A 488 -4.39 6.15 28.09
C VAL A 488 -3.75 5.73 29.42
N LEU A 489 -3.38 4.46 29.57
CA LEU A 489 -2.73 3.97 30.79
C LEU A 489 -1.37 4.62 31.05
N LEU A 490 -0.53 4.77 30.02
CA LEU A 490 0.73 5.49 30.13
C LEU A 490 0.50 6.95 30.52
N SER A 491 -0.51 7.60 29.94
CA SER A 491 -0.85 8.99 30.28
C SER A 491 -1.29 9.12 31.74
N ASN A 492 -1.96 8.12 32.31
CA ASN A 492 -2.36 8.12 33.72
C ASN A 492 -1.19 8.07 34.70
N GLN A 493 0.02 7.70 34.24
CA GLN A 493 1.25 7.76 35.03
C GLN A 493 1.84 9.18 35.12
N GLU A 494 1.31 10.13 34.35
CA GLU A 494 1.76 11.52 34.35
C GLU A 494 0.87 12.40 35.22
N SER A 495 1.44 13.45 35.81
CA SER A 495 0.68 14.47 36.53
C SER A 495 0.03 15.50 35.60
N GLY A 496 -1.15 15.99 35.97
CA GLY A 496 -1.90 17.03 35.25
C GLY A 496 -3.23 16.55 34.66
N ASN A 497 -3.93 17.42 33.93
CA ASN A 497 -5.13 17.05 33.18
C ASN A 497 -4.79 16.16 31.96
N VAL A 498 -5.79 15.60 31.28
CA VAL A 498 -5.59 14.66 30.16
C VAL A 498 -4.67 15.25 29.08
N GLU A 499 -4.88 16.50 28.71
CA GLU A 499 -4.14 17.19 27.65
C GLU A 499 -2.66 17.32 28.02
N VAL A 500 -2.36 17.80 29.23
CA VAL A 500 -0.99 17.91 29.76
C VAL A 500 -0.31 16.55 29.84
N ARG A 501 -1.04 15.52 30.27
CA ARG A 501 -0.51 14.14 30.35
C ARG A 501 -0.17 13.60 28.95
N LEU A 502 -1.02 13.82 27.96
CA LEU A 502 -0.76 13.43 26.57
C LEU A 502 0.41 14.22 25.94
N GLU A 503 0.60 15.48 26.30
CA GLU A 503 1.78 16.27 25.89
C GLU A 503 3.08 15.69 26.45
N LYS A 504 3.10 15.32 27.74
CA LYS A 504 4.25 14.64 28.37
C LYS A 504 4.56 13.31 27.69
N ILE A 505 3.53 12.50 27.43
CA ILE A 505 3.66 11.25 26.69
C ILE A 505 4.18 11.48 25.26
N SER A 506 3.71 12.53 24.57
CA SER A 506 4.22 12.93 23.26
C SER A 506 5.71 13.23 23.30
N ALA A 507 6.17 13.98 24.31
CA ALA A 507 7.58 14.29 24.49
C ALA A 507 8.42 13.04 24.74
N LYS A 508 7.93 12.09 25.56
CA LYS A 508 8.59 10.80 25.80
C LYS A 508 8.73 9.96 24.52
N TYR A 509 7.66 9.86 23.73
CA TYR A 509 7.69 9.16 22.43
C TYR A 509 8.68 9.81 21.44
N VAL A 510 8.64 11.14 21.30
CA VAL A 510 9.55 11.87 20.40
C VAL A 510 11.01 11.73 20.85
N SER A 511 11.26 11.76 22.17
CA SER A 511 12.59 11.53 22.74
C SER A 511 13.09 10.11 22.42
N TRP A 512 12.25 9.10 22.63
CA TRP A 512 12.57 7.71 22.26
C TRP A 512 12.89 7.58 20.77
N CYS A 513 12.12 8.23 19.89
CA CYS A 513 12.39 8.21 18.45
C CYS A 513 13.78 8.78 18.12
N LYS A 514 14.16 9.91 18.75
CA LYS A 514 15.49 10.50 18.59
C LYS A 514 16.59 9.55 19.08
N ALA A 515 16.43 8.98 20.28
CA ALA A 515 17.41 8.09 20.89
C ALA A 515 17.64 6.80 20.08
N THR A 516 16.58 6.23 19.52
CA THR A 516 16.61 4.97 18.76
C THR A 516 16.78 5.16 17.25
N ARG A 517 16.99 6.40 16.79
CA ARG A 517 17.07 6.78 15.36
C ARG A 517 15.84 6.31 14.55
N ARG A 518 14.67 6.30 15.18
CA ARG A 518 13.38 6.05 14.52
C ARG A 518 12.77 7.37 14.06
N SER A 519 12.01 7.32 12.97
CA SER A 519 11.22 8.47 12.53
C SER A 519 10.08 8.72 13.51
N ALA A 520 10.01 9.94 14.07
CA ALA A 520 8.84 10.38 14.83
C ALA A 520 7.67 10.56 13.86
N LEU A 521 6.88 9.50 13.67
CA LEU A 521 5.76 9.48 12.72
C LEU A 521 4.59 10.33 13.21
N LEU A 522 4.49 10.51 14.53
CA LEU A 522 3.59 11.43 15.19
C LEU A 522 4.40 12.56 15.85
N SER A 523 4.02 13.81 15.61
CA SER A 523 4.61 14.96 16.32
C SER A 523 3.94 15.19 17.68
N LYS A 524 2.66 14.84 17.80
CA LYS A 524 1.84 14.93 19.02
C LYS A 524 0.86 13.77 19.09
N ILE A 525 0.60 13.31 20.30
CA ILE A 525 -0.43 12.36 20.67
C ILE A 525 -1.55 13.16 21.33
N THR A 526 -2.77 13.08 20.80
CA THR A 526 -3.95 13.84 21.26
C THR A 526 -5.13 12.90 21.45
N LYS A 527 -6.19 13.37 22.13
CA LYS A 527 -7.46 12.64 22.26
C LYS A 527 -8.00 12.17 20.90
N ASP A 528 -8.01 13.06 19.90
CA ASP A 528 -8.45 12.72 18.53
C ASP A 528 -7.60 11.62 17.88
N MET A 529 -6.27 11.64 18.13
CA MET A 529 -5.35 10.63 17.58
C MET A 529 -5.64 9.23 18.12
N ILE A 530 -6.23 9.12 19.31
CA ILE A 530 -6.67 7.85 19.89
C ILE A 530 -8.20 7.76 19.99
N SER A 531 -8.93 8.59 19.23
CA SER A 531 -10.40 8.59 19.16
C SER A 531 -11.08 8.48 20.53
N TRP A 532 -10.57 9.22 21.52
CA TRP A 532 -10.97 9.14 22.92
C TRP A 532 -11.51 10.49 23.39
N SER A 533 -12.77 10.77 23.05
CA SER A 533 -13.45 12.02 23.39
C SER A 533 -13.76 12.12 24.89
N ALA A 534 -14.31 11.05 25.46
CA ALA A 534 -14.67 10.95 26.87
C ALA A 534 -14.05 9.70 27.51
N SER A 535 -13.92 9.70 28.84
CA SER A 535 -13.41 8.55 29.59
C SER A 535 -14.30 7.32 29.49
N THR A 536 -15.56 7.48 29.09
CA THR A 536 -16.55 6.44 28.81
C THR A 536 -16.42 5.82 27.42
N ASP A 537 -15.57 6.38 26.55
CA ASP A 537 -15.32 5.85 25.22
C ASP A 537 -14.16 4.86 25.24
N TYR A 538 -14.21 3.84 24.37
CA TYR A 538 -13.08 2.95 24.15
C TYR A 538 -12.03 3.62 23.25
N PRO A 539 -10.78 3.83 23.72
CA PRO A 539 -9.75 4.46 22.91
C PRO A 539 -9.29 3.54 21.77
N LYS A 540 -9.03 4.15 20.62
CA LYS A 540 -8.58 3.49 19.39
C LYS A 540 -7.75 4.44 18.56
N GLY A 541 -6.59 3.99 18.06
CA GLY A 541 -5.82 4.79 17.11
C GLY A 541 -6.68 5.31 15.94
N GLY A 542 -6.68 6.62 15.71
CA GLY A 542 -7.35 7.32 14.62
C GLY A 542 -6.51 7.45 13.34
N TRP A 543 -5.25 6.98 13.37
CA TRP A 543 -4.35 7.07 12.22
C TRP A 543 -4.70 6.08 11.10
N TYR A 544 -4.42 6.48 9.85
CA TYR A 544 -4.70 5.64 8.67
C TYR A 544 -3.52 4.77 8.24
N LYS A 545 -2.29 5.08 8.68
CA LYS A 545 -1.09 4.35 8.26
C LYS A 545 -0.67 3.34 9.33
N ALA A 546 -0.62 2.07 9.00
CA ALA A 546 -0.29 1.04 9.98
C ALA A 546 1.16 1.08 10.48
N THR A 547 2.08 1.75 9.76
CA THR A 547 3.45 2.00 10.26
C THR A 547 3.44 2.75 11.60
N ILE A 548 2.41 3.57 11.86
CA ILE A 548 2.26 4.25 13.15
C ILE A 548 1.99 3.22 14.26
N THR A 549 1.09 2.24 14.03
CA THR A 549 0.85 1.15 14.99
C THR A 549 2.14 0.42 15.33
N THR A 550 2.90 0.00 14.31
CA THR A 550 4.17 -0.72 14.51
C THR A 550 5.17 0.11 15.31
N ASN A 551 5.34 1.38 14.98
CA ASN A 551 6.29 2.25 15.67
C ASN A 551 5.87 2.56 17.11
N MET A 552 4.56 2.70 17.37
CA MET A 552 4.03 2.89 18.74
C MET A 552 4.17 1.63 19.60
N LEU A 553 4.01 0.44 19.01
CA LEU A 553 4.27 -0.82 19.71
C LEU A 553 5.75 -0.97 20.08
N GLU A 554 6.67 -0.64 19.17
CA GLU A 554 8.11 -0.63 19.47
C GLU A 554 8.46 0.35 20.60
N TRP A 555 7.82 1.53 20.63
CA TRP A 555 8.00 2.48 21.72
C TRP A 555 7.45 1.94 23.05
N ALA A 556 6.21 1.47 23.07
CA ALA A 556 5.54 0.99 24.27
C ALA A 556 6.27 -0.21 24.90
N GLU A 557 6.91 -1.07 24.10
CA GLU A 557 7.75 -2.17 24.61
C GLU A 557 8.86 -1.69 25.56
N THR A 558 9.36 -0.46 25.39
CA THR A 558 10.39 0.17 26.22
C THR A 558 9.85 0.91 27.44
N CYS A 559 8.53 1.04 27.59
CA CYS A 559 7.92 1.72 28.72
C CYS A 559 7.91 0.86 29.98
N ASN A 560 7.86 1.52 31.15
CA ASN A 560 7.78 0.88 32.47
C ASN A 560 6.35 1.03 33.02
N PRO A 561 5.74 -0.03 33.59
CA PRO A 561 4.40 0.04 34.16
C PRO A 561 4.29 0.82 35.49
N LEU A 562 5.40 1.13 36.16
CA LEU A 562 5.44 1.89 37.43
C LEU A 562 4.49 1.34 38.52
N GLY A 563 4.28 0.02 38.54
CA GLY A 563 3.45 -0.67 39.53
C GLY A 563 1.96 -0.76 39.19
N ASP A 564 1.48 -0.20 38.07
CA ASP A 564 0.09 -0.37 37.61
C ASP A 564 -0.13 -1.79 37.03
N PRO A 565 -0.95 -2.66 37.66
CA PRO A 565 -1.11 -4.05 37.22
C PRO A 565 -1.77 -4.21 35.84
N LEU A 566 -2.65 -3.29 35.46
CA LEU A 566 -3.31 -3.31 34.16
C LEU A 566 -2.34 -2.87 33.05
N LEU A 567 -1.56 -1.82 33.31
CA LEU A 567 -0.51 -1.37 32.40
C LEU A 567 0.58 -2.44 32.25
N GLU A 568 0.98 -3.13 33.31
CA GLU A 568 1.95 -4.22 33.23
C GLU A 568 1.51 -5.33 32.28
N LYS A 569 0.25 -5.79 32.40
CA LYS A 569 -0.31 -6.80 31.49
C LYS A 569 -0.43 -6.28 30.06
N ALA A 570 -0.80 -5.01 29.88
CA ALA A 570 -0.90 -4.40 28.57
C ALA A 570 0.47 -4.28 27.88
N LEU A 571 1.52 -3.87 28.60
CA LEU A 571 2.89 -3.82 28.09
C LEU A 571 3.46 -5.22 27.85
N SER A 572 3.07 -6.22 28.64
CA SER A 572 3.36 -7.64 28.35
C SER A 572 2.74 -8.07 27.02
N ALA A 573 1.47 -7.73 26.75
CA ALA A 573 0.83 -8.00 25.47
C ALA A 573 1.58 -7.33 24.30
N VAL A 574 2.01 -6.07 24.46
CA VAL A 574 2.83 -5.37 23.45
C VAL A 574 4.14 -6.11 23.16
N ARG A 575 4.88 -6.51 24.19
CA ARG A 575 6.14 -7.27 24.06
C ARG A 575 5.94 -8.59 23.32
N ILE A 576 4.89 -9.33 23.66
CA ILE A 576 4.54 -10.60 23.00
C ILE A 576 4.20 -10.37 21.53
N ALA A 577 3.39 -9.35 21.22
CA ALA A 577 3.06 -9.01 19.85
C ALA A 577 4.31 -8.63 19.03
N ASN A 578 5.19 -7.79 19.56
CA ASN A 578 6.44 -7.44 18.89
C ASN A 578 7.33 -8.68 18.65
N LYS A 579 7.43 -9.59 19.64
CA LYS A 579 8.18 -10.85 19.46
C LYS A 579 7.58 -11.72 18.35
N LEU A 580 6.26 -11.86 18.31
CA LEU A 580 5.56 -12.57 17.23
C LEU A 580 5.88 -11.98 15.86
N PHE A 581 5.68 -10.67 15.68
CA PHE A 581 5.91 -10.04 14.37
C PHE A 581 7.38 -10.09 13.96
N ARG A 582 8.34 -10.00 14.89
CA ARG A 582 9.76 -10.21 14.58
C ARG A 582 9.98 -11.60 13.96
N ILE A 583 9.37 -12.65 14.49
CA ILE A 583 9.45 -13.99 13.89
C ILE A 583 8.83 -13.98 12.50
N LEU A 584 7.57 -13.55 12.35
CA LEU A 584 6.88 -13.59 11.06
C LEU A 584 7.64 -12.84 9.96
N TYR A 585 8.22 -11.68 10.28
CA TYR A 585 9.00 -10.89 9.33
C TYR A 585 10.43 -11.41 9.11
N ALA A 586 10.99 -12.20 10.04
CA ALA A 586 12.31 -12.81 9.88
C ALA A 586 12.28 -14.04 8.98
N GLU A 587 11.17 -14.78 9.05
CA GLU A 587 10.97 -16.03 8.34
C GLU A 587 10.53 -15.81 6.88
N ASP A 588 10.62 -16.89 6.11
CA ASP A 588 10.24 -16.96 4.70
C ASP A 588 8.75 -17.30 4.54
N VAL A 589 8.34 -17.80 3.37
CA VAL A 589 6.95 -18.24 3.09
C VAL A 589 6.54 -19.41 3.96
N TRP A 590 7.49 -20.29 4.31
CA TRP A 590 7.27 -21.47 5.14
C TRP A 590 7.97 -21.29 6.48
N LEU A 591 7.20 -21.36 7.57
CA LEU A 591 7.77 -21.50 8.90
C LEU A 591 8.09 -22.96 9.16
N SER A 592 9.27 -23.23 9.71
CA SER A 592 9.56 -24.55 10.26
C SER A 592 8.54 -24.92 11.35
N VAL A 593 8.44 -26.20 11.68
CA VAL A 593 7.56 -26.70 12.74
C VAL A 593 7.81 -25.97 14.06
N GLU A 594 9.08 -25.76 14.41
CA GLU A 594 9.51 -25.10 15.64
C GLU A 594 9.15 -23.61 15.63
N ARG A 595 9.41 -22.92 14.51
CA ARG A 595 9.09 -21.50 14.35
C ARG A 595 7.59 -21.25 14.30
N SER A 596 6.84 -22.16 13.68
CA SER A 596 5.39 -22.14 13.67
C SER A 596 4.82 -22.34 15.07
N ASN A 597 5.35 -23.29 15.84
CA ASN A 597 4.98 -23.47 17.25
C ASN A 597 5.29 -22.22 18.08
N GLU A 598 6.49 -21.66 17.98
CA GLU A 598 6.87 -20.44 18.72
C GLU A 598 5.94 -19.27 18.38
N ALA A 599 5.68 -19.02 17.08
CA ALA A 599 4.79 -17.97 16.63
C ALA A 599 3.34 -18.21 17.10
N GLY A 600 2.82 -19.43 16.95
CA GLY A 600 1.48 -19.80 17.41
C GLY A 600 1.31 -19.64 18.93
N GLN A 601 2.32 -20.03 19.71
CA GLN A 601 2.32 -19.85 21.15
C GLN A 601 2.30 -18.37 21.54
N LEU A 602 3.10 -17.52 20.88
CA LEU A 602 3.10 -16.08 21.12
C LEU A 602 1.77 -15.44 20.73
N ALA A 603 1.18 -15.84 19.60
CA ALA A 603 -0.14 -15.35 19.19
C ALA A 603 -1.24 -15.73 20.20
N SER A 604 -1.28 -16.97 20.69
CA SER A 604 -2.23 -17.35 21.75
C SER A 604 -1.94 -16.66 23.09
N GLN A 605 -0.66 -16.46 23.44
CA GLN A 605 -0.28 -15.72 24.65
C GLN A 605 -0.74 -14.27 24.57
N PHE A 606 -0.61 -13.63 23.40
CA PHE A 606 -1.09 -12.29 23.17
C PHE A 606 -2.60 -12.20 23.39
N LEU A 607 -3.39 -13.11 22.80
CA LEU A 607 -4.85 -13.12 22.93
C LEU A 607 -5.29 -13.30 24.39
N ARG A 608 -4.65 -14.22 25.12
CA ARG A 608 -4.86 -14.37 26.58
C ARG A 608 -4.57 -13.09 27.35
N ARG A 609 -3.45 -12.43 27.05
CA ARG A 609 -3.09 -11.17 27.73
C ARG A 609 -4.07 -10.06 27.40
N TYR A 610 -4.55 -9.98 26.16
CA TYR A 610 -5.57 -9.02 25.76
C TYR A 610 -6.89 -9.25 26.50
N GLU A 611 -7.37 -10.50 26.58
CA GLU A 611 -8.56 -10.89 27.34
C GLU A 611 -8.42 -10.54 28.83
N GLN A 612 -7.27 -10.84 29.44
CA GLN A 612 -6.98 -10.45 30.83
C GLN A 612 -7.00 -8.93 31.03
N CYS A 613 -6.51 -8.15 30.07
CA CYS A 613 -6.59 -6.69 30.12
C CYS A 613 -8.05 -6.21 30.04
N ALA A 614 -8.87 -6.82 29.18
CA ALA A 614 -10.29 -6.49 29.06
C ALA A 614 -11.06 -6.83 30.36
N GLN A 615 -10.82 -8.00 30.95
CA GLN A 615 -11.42 -8.42 32.21
C GLN A 615 -11.07 -7.47 33.37
N LEU A 616 -9.79 -7.11 33.50
CA LEU A 616 -9.35 -6.19 34.55
C LEU A 616 -9.85 -4.77 34.33
N ALA A 617 -9.87 -4.28 33.09
CA ALA A 617 -10.45 -2.99 32.79
C ALA A 617 -11.94 -2.95 33.14
N HIS A 618 -12.69 -4.01 32.80
CA HIS A 618 -14.10 -4.14 33.16
C HIS A 618 -14.31 -4.17 34.68
N ALA A 619 -13.51 -4.96 35.42
CA ALA A 619 -13.57 -5.02 36.88
C ALA A 619 -13.21 -3.68 37.57
N GLN A 620 -12.44 -2.83 36.88
CA GLN A 620 -12.10 -1.47 37.33
C GLN A 620 -13.06 -0.40 36.77
N GLU A 621 -14.15 -0.79 36.12
CA GLU A 621 -15.13 0.11 35.48
C GLU A 621 -14.49 1.07 34.45
N LYS A 622 -13.42 0.63 33.77
CA LYS A 622 -12.72 1.38 32.73
C LYS A 622 -13.10 0.87 31.34
N THR A 623 -13.47 1.77 30.44
CA THR A 623 -13.69 1.45 29.02
C THR A 623 -12.36 1.37 28.25
N LEU A 624 -11.58 0.32 28.54
CA LEU A 624 -10.33 0.00 27.87
C LEU A 624 -10.38 -1.42 27.28
N PHE A 625 -9.54 -1.70 26.27
CA PHE A 625 -9.36 -3.03 25.68
C PHE A 625 -10.64 -3.70 25.15
N THR A 626 -11.40 -3.00 24.29
CA THR A 626 -12.59 -3.56 23.66
C THR A 626 -12.33 -4.90 22.95
N LEU A 627 -13.24 -5.86 23.12
CA LEU A 627 -13.23 -7.17 22.44
C LEU A 627 -13.83 -7.04 21.03
N GLN A 628 -13.10 -6.40 20.12
CA GLN A 628 -13.56 -6.20 18.76
C GLN A 628 -13.52 -7.49 17.89
N PRO A 629 -14.34 -7.59 16.83
CA PRO A 629 -14.40 -8.75 15.95
C PRO A 629 -13.07 -9.18 15.35
N LYS A 630 -12.17 -8.24 15.07
CA LYS A 630 -10.86 -8.54 14.46
C LYS A 630 -9.94 -9.39 15.34
N LEU A 631 -10.22 -9.52 16.64
CA LEU A 631 -9.52 -10.47 17.50
C LEU A 631 -9.78 -11.92 17.07
N HIS A 632 -10.95 -12.20 16.49
CA HIS A 632 -11.32 -13.55 16.07
C HIS A 632 -10.54 -14.03 14.83
N PRO A 633 -10.43 -13.29 13.71
CA PRO A 633 -9.48 -13.63 12.63
C PRO A 633 -8.04 -13.74 13.11
N PHE A 634 -7.62 -12.93 14.11
CA PHE A 634 -6.28 -13.08 14.69
C PHE A 634 -6.12 -14.42 15.45
N HIS A 635 -7.21 -14.89 16.07
CA HIS A 635 -7.27 -16.21 16.69
C HIS A 635 -7.14 -17.35 15.67
N HIS A 636 -7.74 -17.24 14.47
CA HIS A 636 -7.48 -18.21 13.38
C HIS A 636 -5.99 -18.34 13.07
N PHE A 637 -5.26 -17.23 12.90
CA PHE A 637 -3.80 -17.30 12.67
C PHE A 637 -3.05 -18.03 13.79
N ALA A 638 -3.43 -17.80 15.06
CA ALA A 638 -2.81 -18.48 16.19
C ALA A 638 -3.05 -20.00 16.14
N ILE A 639 -4.29 -20.41 15.88
CA ILE A 639 -4.68 -21.82 15.81
C ILE A 639 -4.06 -22.52 14.60
N ASP A 640 -4.01 -21.88 13.43
CA ASP A 640 -3.42 -22.47 12.23
C ASP A 640 -1.92 -22.71 12.38
N LEU A 641 -1.19 -21.79 13.01
CA LEU A 641 0.22 -21.97 13.35
C LEU A 641 0.41 -23.17 14.31
N LEU A 642 -0.38 -23.24 15.38
CA LEU A 642 -0.30 -24.37 16.32
C LEU A 642 -0.72 -25.70 15.69
N ARG A 643 -1.74 -25.71 14.83
CA ARG A 643 -2.21 -26.90 14.13
C ARG A 643 -1.15 -27.46 13.20
N ALA A 644 -0.47 -26.60 12.43
CA ALA A 644 0.61 -27.02 11.56
C ALA A 644 1.80 -27.60 12.34
N ALA A 645 2.19 -26.92 13.43
CA ALA A 645 3.24 -27.41 14.31
C ALA A 645 2.90 -28.78 14.93
N ASN A 646 1.69 -28.95 15.47
CA ASN A 646 1.24 -30.22 16.04
C ASN A 646 1.13 -31.34 14.99
N GLY A 647 0.82 -30.97 13.74
CA GLY A 647 0.80 -31.90 12.60
C GLY A 647 2.19 -32.26 12.06
N GLY A 648 3.27 -31.64 12.55
CA GLY A 648 4.64 -31.94 12.14
C GLY A 648 4.99 -31.47 10.72
N TYR A 649 4.32 -30.44 10.21
CA TYR A 649 4.61 -29.89 8.87
C TYR A 649 4.86 -28.37 8.90
N GLU A 650 5.60 -27.89 7.90
CA GLU A 650 5.88 -26.46 7.74
C GLU A 650 4.58 -25.67 7.52
N CYS A 651 4.40 -24.59 8.26
CA CYS A 651 3.22 -23.74 8.16
C CYS A 651 3.42 -22.64 7.13
N LEU A 652 2.37 -22.29 6.37
CA LEU A 652 2.39 -21.12 5.52
C LEU A 652 2.37 -19.85 6.39
N ASN A 653 3.31 -18.95 6.16
CA ASN A 653 3.41 -17.70 6.91
C ASN A 653 2.18 -16.81 6.65
N PRO A 654 1.46 -16.33 7.69
CA PRO A 654 0.32 -15.43 7.52
C PRO A 654 0.63 -14.17 6.71
N LEU A 655 1.90 -13.75 6.64
CA LEU A 655 2.34 -12.63 5.79
C LEU A 655 2.22 -12.89 4.29
N VAL A 656 2.06 -14.14 3.84
CA VAL A 656 1.84 -14.48 2.42
C VAL A 656 0.59 -13.79 1.87
N PHE A 657 -0.47 -13.70 2.69
CA PHE A 657 -1.75 -13.06 2.34
C PHE A 657 -1.88 -11.63 2.85
N SER A 658 -0.81 -11.07 3.43
CA SER A 658 -0.80 -9.70 3.93
C SER A 658 -0.79 -8.68 2.77
N THR A 659 -1.62 -7.64 2.91
CA THR A 659 -1.89 -6.67 1.84
C THR A 659 -1.08 -5.38 1.93
N GLN A 660 -0.06 -5.31 2.79
CA GLN A 660 0.80 -4.13 3.02
C GLN A 660 1.38 -3.53 1.73
N MET A 661 2.00 -4.37 0.92
CA MET A 661 2.56 -3.95 -0.38
C MET A 661 1.46 -3.64 -1.41
N SER A 662 0.30 -4.26 -1.27
CA SER A 662 -0.85 -4.03 -2.13
C SER A 662 -1.51 -2.67 -1.82
N GLU A 663 -1.49 -2.19 -0.56
CA GLU A 663 -1.93 -0.84 -0.19
C GLU A 663 -1.06 0.26 -0.83
N ASP A 664 0.27 0.04 -0.94
CA ASP A 664 1.14 0.96 -1.71
C ASP A 664 0.75 0.97 -3.19
N LEU A 665 0.42 -0.20 -3.77
CA LEU A 665 -0.09 -0.25 -5.13
C LEU A 665 -1.38 0.57 -5.22
N VAL A 666 -2.40 0.32 -4.40
CA VAL A 666 -3.72 1.01 -4.42
C VAL A 666 -3.55 2.53 -4.43
N GLY A 667 -2.65 3.06 -3.60
CA GLY A 667 -2.40 4.50 -3.53
C GLY A 667 -1.94 5.13 -4.85
N ARG A 668 -1.32 4.38 -5.76
CA ARG A 668 -0.76 4.88 -7.03
C ARG A 668 -1.82 5.15 -8.12
N PRO A 669 -2.59 4.16 -8.62
CA PRO A 669 -3.66 4.39 -9.57
C PRO A 669 -4.77 5.26 -8.99
N SER A 670 -5.06 5.20 -7.68
CA SER A 670 -6.03 6.14 -7.08
C SER A 670 -5.57 7.59 -7.10
N ARG A 671 -4.25 7.87 -7.06
CA ARG A 671 -3.73 9.23 -7.31
C ARG A 671 -3.84 9.62 -8.79
N LEU A 672 -3.60 8.69 -9.71
CA LEU A 672 -3.73 8.91 -11.15
C LEU A 672 -5.18 9.20 -11.55
N SER A 673 -6.15 8.46 -10.97
CA SER A 673 -7.58 8.60 -11.28
C SER A 673 -8.17 9.98 -10.93
N ARG A 674 -7.51 10.71 -10.02
CA ARG A 674 -7.87 12.11 -9.69
C ARG A 674 -7.56 13.09 -10.81
N ARG A 675 -6.67 12.74 -11.73
CA ARG A 675 -6.05 13.63 -12.72
C ARG A 675 -6.46 13.33 -14.16
N VAL A 676 -7.47 12.50 -14.35
CA VAL A 676 -7.99 12.11 -15.66
C VAL A 676 -9.43 12.58 -15.82
N ALA A 677 -9.89 12.68 -17.07
CA ALA A 677 -11.28 13.00 -17.36
C ALA A 677 -12.23 11.95 -16.73
N PRO A 678 -13.34 12.35 -16.07
CA PRO A 678 -14.23 11.41 -15.36
C PRO A 678 -14.78 10.31 -16.27
N ARG A 679 -15.20 10.68 -17.48
CA ARG A 679 -15.78 9.76 -18.48
C ARG A 679 -14.80 8.68 -18.94
N LEU A 680 -13.50 8.95 -18.88
CA LEU A 680 -12.45 8.01 -19.29
C LEU A 680 -11.62 7.54 -18.09
N ALA A 681 -12.14 7.68 -16.86
CA ALA A 681 -11.34 7.51 -15.66
C ALA A 681 -10.72 6.12 -15.55
N VAL A 682 -11.45 5.07 -15.94
CA VAL A 682 -10.96 3.68 -15.94
C VAL A 682 -9.79 3.54 -16.92
N GLN A 683 -10.05 3.74 -18.22
CA GLN A 683 -9.06 3.58 -19.28
C GLN A 683 -7.81 4.45 -19.05
N ARG A 684 -7.98 5.75 -18.77
CA ARG A 684 -6.84 6.68 -18.61
C ARG A 684 -6.01 6.38 -17.36
N THR A 685 -6.64 5.86 -16.31
CA THR A 685 -5.89 5.46 -15.11
C THR A 685 -5.01 4.26 -15.43
N LEU A 686 -5.54 3.26 -16.13
CA LEU A 686 -4.77 2.09 -16.55
C LEU A 686 -3.65 2.44 -17.55
N GLU A 687 -3.91 3.32 -18.51
CA GLU A 687 -2.87 3.79 -19.45
C GLU A 687 -1.70 4.48 -18.72
N ARG A 688 -2.01 5.40 -17.79
CA ARG A 688 -0.97 6.09 -17.00
C ARG A 688 -0.27 5.15 -16.03
N TYR A 689 -0.98 4.14 -15.53
CA TYR A 689 -0.38 3.07 -14.74
C TYR A 689 0.68 2.34 -15.56
N LEU A 690 0.37 1.90 -16.78
CA LEU A 690 1.32 1.16 -17.64
C LEU A 690 2.55 1.99 -18.00
N GLN A 691 2.40 3.31 -18.17
CA GLN A 691 3.53 4.23 -18.36
C GLN A 691 4.40 4.36 -17.11
N SER A 692 3.78 4.52 -15.94
CA SER A 692 4.50 4.62 -14.67
C SER A 692 5.20 3.31 -14.32
N ALA A 693 4.55 2.18 -14.62
CA ALA A 693 5.12 0.86 -14.44
C ALA A 693 6.30 0.65 -15.40
N TYR A 694 6.20 1.03 -16.69
CA TYR A 694 7.30 0.92 -17.64
C TYR A 694 8.60 1.52 -17.10
N SER A 695 8.56 2.78 -16.65
CA SER A 695 9.72 3.47 -16.09
C SER A 695 10.35 2.66 -14.95
N GLU A 696 9.52 2.08 -14.09
CA GLU A 696 10.02 1.36 -12.92
C GLU A 696 10.49 -0.06 -13.22
N TRP A 697 9.96 -0.67 -14.27
CA TRP A 697 10.47 -1.92 -14.83
C TRP A 697 11.86 -1.72 -15.45
N VAL A 698 12.08 -0.60 -16.14
CA VAL A 698 13.42 -0.21 -16.64
C VAL A 698 14.37 0.06 -15.47
N ASN A 699 13.98 0.88 -14.49
CA ASN A 699 14.80 1.18 -13.31
C ASN A 699 15.17 -0.09 -12.51
N SER A 700 14.27 -1.07 -12.49
CA SER A 700 14.51 -2.36 -11.84
C SER A 700 15.34 -3.35 -12.65
N GLY A 701 15.75 -2.98 -13.88
CA GLY A 701 16.49 -3.83 -14.81
C GLY A 701 15.69 -5.02 -15.35
N LEU A 702 14.35 -4.95 -15.30
CA LEU A 702 13.44 -5.97 -15.84
C LEU A 702 13.15 -5.75 -17.33
N LEU A 703 13.30 -4.51 -17.80
CA LEU A 703 13.28 -4.16 -19.21
C LEU A 703 14.58 -3.43 -19.54
N ILE A 704 15.14 -3.74 -20.72
CA ILE A 704 16.31 -3.04 -21.24
C ILE A 704 15.78 -1.91 -22.14
N GLU A 705 16.12 -0.66 -21.84
CA GLU A 705 15.98 0.41 -22.81
C GLU A 705 16.94 0.12 -23.96
N THR A 706 16.42 -0.31 -25.10
CA THR A 706 17.16 -0.21 -26.34
C THR A 706 17.43 1.27 -26.56
N LYS A 707 18.65 1.73 -26.25
CA LYS A 707 19.14 3.03 -26.71
C LYS A 707 18.91 3.06 -28.21
N ARG A 708 17.91 3.84 -28.67
CA ARG A 708 17.77 4.12 -30.09
C ARG A 708 19.05 4.83 -30.49
N ARG A 709 19.86 4.18 -31.35
CA ARG A 709 20.91 4.86 -32.10
C ARG A 709 20.30 5.94 -32.96
#